data_AF-A0A2A5SYJ1-F1
#
_entry.id   AF-A0A2A5SYJ1-F1
#
_cell.length_a   1.000
_cell.length_b   1.000
_cell.length_c   1.000
_cell.angle_alpha   90.00
_cell.angle_beta   90.00
_cell.angle_gamma   90.00
#
_symmetry.space_group_name_H-M   'P 1'
#
loop_
_entity.id
_entity.type
_entity.pdbx_description
1 polymer ?
#
loop_
_entity_poly.entity_id
_entity_poly.type
_entity_poly.pdbx_seq_one_letter_code
_entity_poly.pdbx_strand_id
1 'polypeptide(L)'
;MKKLFFALALMFATVTAFLVAPSVKAETTVKIASDSSYAPFEFQNGQKKWVGIDVDIMQEVAKINDWKLEMSYPGFDAALQNLKAGQVDGVIAGMTITDERKDTFDFSNPYYTSALTIATTKDSKLTDYSELKGKAVGAKNGTAAQTWLQENQKKYGYTIKTYSDGVHMFAALSSGNIVGAMDEVPVISYAMKQGQDLATNFPSISLPGGYGFAVMKGKNQTLVDGFNKALTEMKSNGDYDKILKKYGITASKKATPKKDVYTIASDNSFAPFEFQNDNKQFTGIDVDLLNAIAKNQGFKLKWNFIGFQAAVDSVQSGHADGMMSGMSITDARKQVFDYGNPYYSSNLTIATSSTDDSIKSWKDLKGKTLGAKNGTASFDYLNDHAKEYSYTVKTFTDATTMYSSLNNGSINALMDDEPVIKYAIKQGQKFTTPIKPIPDGQYGFAVKKGSNPELIEMFNNGLANLRANGEYDKIIDKYLASDAKTIQSSAKENTFFGILQNNWEQIGRGLLVTLELAVLSFILAMIVGIIFGLFSVAPSKILRTIARIYVDLNRSIPLLVLTIFIFYGIPNLLQIITGHQSPLNEFTAGVIALTLNSSAYIAEIVRSGVQAVPSGQMEASRSLGVTYLTSMRKVILPQAIKITIPSLINQFIITLKDTTLVSVIGLVELLQTGQIIVARNFQAFRVYGLIGLVYMIVLLFLMWVGRRVEKRMK
;
A
#
# COMPACT_ATOMS: atom_id res chain seq x y z
N MET A 1 -63.31 0.67 -71.77
CA MET A 1 -61.99 0.33 -71.19
C MET A 1 -61.37 1.40 -70.28
N LYS A 2 -61.64 2.71 -70.41
CA LYS A 2 -61.05 3.73 -69.50
C LYS A 2 -61.69 3.87 -68.11
N LYS A 3 -62.97 3.49 -67.92
CA LYS A 3 -63.65 3.55 -66.60
C LYS A 3 -63.31 2.37 -65.66
N LEU A 4 -62.86 1.24 -66.20
CA LEU A 4 -62.51 0.05 -65.40
C LEU A 4 -61.10 0.15 -64.80
N PHE A 5 -60.15 0.78 -65.52
CA PHE A 5 -58.80 1.04 -65.01
C PHE A 5 -58.76 2.10 -63.90
N PHE A 6 -59.64 3.11 -63.96
CA PHE A 6 -59.71 4.14 -62.91
C PHE A 6 -60.32 3.58 -61.61
N ALA A 7 -61.27 2.65 -61.71
CA ALA A 7 -61.86 1.97 -60.54
C ALA A 7 -60.88 0.99 -59.88
N LEU A 8 -60.04 0.28 -60.66
CA LEU A 8 -59.02 -0.62 -60.11
C LEU A 8 -57.86 0.14 -59.45
N ALA A 9 -57.45 1.29 -60.01
CA ALA A 9 -56.42 2.15 -59.41
C ALA A 9 -56.91 2.81 -58.12
N LEU A 10 -58.19 3.19 -58.03
CA LEU A 10 -58.77 3.71 -56.79
C LEU A 10 -58.88 2.63 -55.71
N MET A 11 -59.22 1.37 -56.06
CA MET A 11 -59.24 0.26 -55.09
C MET A 11 -57.86 -0.11 -54.55
N PHE A 12 -56.79 0.00 -55.35
CA PHE A 12 -55.42 -0.25 -54.87
C PHE A 12 -54.87 0.91 -54.01
N ALA A 13 -55.31 2.15 -54.25
CA ALA A 13 -54.96 3.31 -53.44
C ALA A 13 -55.72 3.37 -52.09
N THR A 14 -56.93 2.83 -52.01
CA THR A 14 -57.70 2.76 -50.74
C THR A 14 -57.30 1.58 -49.84
N VAL A 15 -56.65 0.54 -50.38
CA VAL A 15 -56.16 -0.61 -49.58
C VAL A 15 -54.75 -0.38 -49.01
N THR A 16 -54.00 0.59 -49.55
CA THR A 16 -52.69 1.00 -49.00
C THR A 16 -52.79 2.15 -47.98
N ALA A 17 -53.91 2.86 -47.91
CA ALA A 17 -54.16 3.91 -46.91
C ALA A 17 -54.74 3.39 -45.58
N PHE A 18 -55.11 2.11 -45.47
CA PHE A 18 -55.57 1.49 -44.21
C PHE A 18 -54.50 0.63 -43.51
N LEU A 19 -53.25 0.60 -44.02
CA LEU A 19 -52.13 -0.12 -43.41
C LEU A 19 -51.09 0.77 -42.71
N VAL A 20 -51.36 2.07 -42.57
CA VAL A 20 -50.61 2.95 -41.68
C VAL A 20 -51.57 3.44 -40.59
N ALA A 21 -51.97 2.52 -39.71
CA ALA A 21 -52.30 2.94 -38.36
C ALA A 21 -51.04 3.60 -37.79
N PRO A 22 -51.11 4.77 -37.12
CA PRO A 22 -50.02 5.15 -36.26
C PRO A 22 -49.82 3.97 -35.31
N SER A 23 -48.59 3.46 -35.23
CA SER A 23 -48.23 2.54 -34.16
C SER A 23 -48.37 3.33 -32.86
N VAL A 24 -49.58 3.35 -32.31
CA VAL A 24 -49.80 3.54 -30.90
C VAL A 24 -48.99 2.41 -30.29
N LYS A 25 -47.78 2.71 -29.79
CA LYS A 25 -47.10 1.81 -28.87
C LYS A 25 -48.16 1.42 -27.85
N ALA A 26 -48.59 0.17 -27.84
CA ALA A 26 -49.45 -0.32 -26.78
C ALA A 26 -48.74 0.06 -25.47
N GLU A 27 -49.40 0.83 -24.59
CA GLU A 27 -48.90 1.08 -23.24
C GLU A 27 -48.79 -0.28 -22.55
N THR A 28 -47.62 -0.91 -22.62
CA THR A 28 -47.33 -2.14 -21.89
C THR A 28 -47.10 -1.76 -20.44
N THR A 29 -48.14 -1.93 -19.63
CA THR A 29 -48.02 -1.84 -18.17
C THR A 29 -46.96 -2.82 -17.69
N VAL A 30 -45.95 -2.32 -16.97
CA VAL A 30 -44.89 -3.13 -16.36
C VAL A 30 -45.27 -3.35 -14.90
N LYS A 31 -45.64 -4.59 -14.55
CA LYS A 31 -46.08 -4.97 -13.22
C LYS A 31 -44.91 -5.42 -12.37
N ILE A 32 -44.54 -4.63 -11.37
CA ILE A 32 -43.43 -4.96 -10.47
C ILE A 32 -43.97 -5.26 -9.08
N ALA A 33 -43.55 -6.38 -8.50
CA ALA A 33 -43.84 -6.71 -7.11
C ALA A 33 -42.67 -6.34 -6.18
N SER A 34 -43.00 -5.96 -4.96
CA SER A 34 -42.05 -5.57 -3.91
C SER A 34 -42.47 -6.10 -2.53
N ASP A 35 -41.65 -5.90 -1.50
CA ASP A 35 -42.00 -6.33 -0.14
C ASP A 35 -43.11 -5.45 0.47
N SER A 36 -43.75 -5.95 1.53
CA SER A 36 -44.88 -5.31 2.20
C SER A 36 -44.47 -4.27 3.25
N SER A 37 -43.23 -4.34 3.77
CA SER A 37 -42.68 -3.35 4.70
C SER A 37 -41.19 -3.59 4.98
N TYR A 38 -40.31 -2.87 4.28
CA TYR A 38 -38.86 -2.97 4.41
C TYR A 38 -38.19 -1.60 4.24
N ALA A 39 -38.30 -0.74 5.26
CA ALA A 39 -37.63 0.56 5.26
C ALA A 39 -36.10 0.43 5.36
N PRO A 40 -35.30 1.23 4.62
CA PRO A 40 -35.70 2.35 3.75
C PRO A 40 -36.01 2.00 2.29
N PHE A 41 -36.07 0.73 1.89
CA PHE A 41 -36.21 0.32 0.50
C PHE A 41 -37.66 0.40 -0.02
N GLU A 42 -38.63 -0.10 0.73
CA GLU A 42 -40.05 0.00 0.40
C GLU A 42 -40.92 -0.01 1.67
N PHE A 43 -41.68 1.06 1.90
CA PHE A 43 -42.56 1.17 3.06
C PHE A 43 -43.63 2.23 2.84
N GLN A 44 -44.64 2.27 3.72
CA GLN A 44 -45.63 3.34 3.73
C GLN A 44 -45.21 4.47 4.67
N ASN A 45 -45.25 5.71 4.18
CA ASN A 45 -45.08 6.89 5.03
C ASN A 45 -46.36 7.17 5.86
N GLY A 46 -46.34 8.22 6.69
CA GLY A 46 -47.50 8.61 7.51
C GLY A 46 -48.79 8.96 6.73
N GLN A 47 -48.71 9.14 5.41
CA GLN A 47 -49.85 9.38 4.52
C GLN A 47 -50.34 8.08 3.84
N LYS A 48 -49.82 6.91 4.24
CA LYS A 48 -50.04 5.60 3.60
C LYS A 48 -49.60 5.55 2.13
N LYS A 49 -48.70 6.45 1.71
CA LYS A 49 -48.09 6.42 0.38
C LYS A 49 -46.85 5.53 0.40
N TRP A 50 -46.73 4.65 -0.58
CA TRP A 50 -45.53 3.85 -0.80
C TRP A 50 -44.35 4.72 -1.23
N VAL A 51 -43.26 4.59 -0.48
CA VAL A 51 -41.99 5.31 -0.65
C VAL A 51 -40.84 4.37 -0.30
N GLY A 52 -39.63 4.76 -0.68
CA GLY A 52 -38.41 4.04 -0.35
C GLY A 52 -37.41 4.05 -1.51
N ILE A 53 -36.21 3.52 -1.29
CA ILE A 53 -35.13 3.46 -2.29
C ILE A 53 -35.57 2.65 -3.51
N ASP A 54 -36.14 1.45 -3.31
CA ASP A 54 -36.59 0.58 -4.40
C ASP A 54 -37.76 1.22 -5.17
N VAL A 55 -38.68 1.84 -4.42
CA VAL A 55 -39.83 2.55 -5.01
C VAL A 55 -39.38 3.73 -5.87
N ASP A 56 -38.50 4.58 -5.34
CA ASP A 56 -38.01 5.76 -6.07
C ASP A 56 -37.12 5.36 -7.25
N ILE A 57 -36.26 4.34 -7.11
CA ILE A 57 -35.44 3.83 -8.22
C ILE A 57 -36.32 3.27 -9.33
N MET A 58 -37.29 2.41 -9.01
CA MET A 58 -38.13 1.78 -10.02
C MET A 58 -39.02 2.80 -10.75
N GLN A 59 -39.51 3.82 -10.03
CA GLN A 59 -40.26 4.93 -10.63
C GLN A 59 -39.42 5.73 -11.63
N GLU A 60 -38.17 6.06 -11.28
CA GLU A 60 -37.29 6.80 -12.20
C GLU A 60 -36.83 5.93 -13.37
N VAL A 61 -36.56 4.64 -13.15
CA VAL A 61 -36.28 3.68 -14.23
C VAL A 61 -37.44 3.59 -15.21
N ALA A 62 -38.68 3.51 -14.71
CA ALA A 62 -39.86 3.48 -15.56
C ALA A 62 -40.01 4.78 -16.36
N LYS A 63 -39.76 5.93 -15.74
CA LYS A 63 -39.80 7.23 -16.40
C LYS A 63 -38.74 7.38 -17.50
N ILE A 64 -37.50 6.93 -17.26
CA ILE A 64 -36.41 6.96 -18.26
C ILE A 64 -36.72 6.06 -19.47
N ASN A 65 -37.39 4.93 -19.23
CA ASN A 65 -37.72 3.95 -20.27
C ASN A 65 -39.12 4.12 -20.89
N ASP A 66 -39.88 5.15 -20.50
CA ASP A 66 -41.26 5.38 -20.94
C ASP A 66 -42.20 4.18 -20.65
N TRP A 67 -42.07 3.60 -19.45
CA TRP A 67 -42.89 2.49 -18.96
C TRP A 67 -44.03 2.97 -18.08
N LYS A 68 -45.21 2.37 -18.26
CA LYS A 68 -46.34 2.52 -17.33
C LYS A 68 -46.16 1.56 -16.16
N LEU A 69 -45.60 2.04 -15.06
CA LEU A 69 -45.28 1.22 -13.89
C LEU A 69 -46.53 0.94 -13.02
N GLU A 70 -46.76 -0.33 -12.71
CA GLU A 70 -47.74 -0.78 -11.71
C GLU A 70 -47.01 -1.52 -10.58
N MET A 71 -46.85 -0.87 -9.43
CA MET A 71 -46.23 -1.47 -8.25
C MET A 71 -47.27 -2.21 -7.40
N SER A 72 -46.93 -3.41 -6.95
CA SER A 72 -47.68 -4.17 -5.94
C SER A 72 -46.77 -4.57 -4.78
N TYR A 73 -47.32 -4.67 -3.56
CA TYR A 73 -46.54 -4.87 -2.33
C TYR A 73 -47.07 -6.05 -1.50
N PRO A 74 -47.12 -7.28 -2.08
CA PRO A 74 -47.71 -8.44 -1.41
C PRO A 74 -46.82 -9.05 -0.31
N GLY A 75 -45.57 -8.62 -0.18
CA GLY A 75 -44.55 -9.26 0.64
C GLY A 75 -43.53 -10.04 -0.20
N PHE A 76 -42.28 -10.12 0.25
CA PHE A 76 -41.17 -10.70 -0.53
C PHE A 76 -41.48 -12.12 -1.07
N ASP A 77 -41.93 -13.04 -0.21
CA ASP A 77 -42.21 -14.42 -0.63
C ASP A 77 -43.36 -14.50 -1.64
N ALA A 78 -44.41 -13.69 -1.44
CA ALA A 78 -45.54 -13.60 -2.34
C ALA A 78 -45.14 -12.94 -3.68
N ALA A 79 -44.23 -11.95 -3.66
CA ALA A 79 -43.68 -11.34 -4.87
C ALA A 79 -42.95 -12.37 -5.74
N LEU A 80 -42.14 -13.25 -5.12
CA LEU A 80 -41.47 -14.34 -5.84
C LEU A 80 -42.45 -15.40 -6.37
N GLN A 81 -43.49 -15.74 -5.61
CA GLN A 81 -44.54 -16.65 -6.08
C GLN A 81 -45.29 -16.07 -7.30
N ASN A 82 -45.65 -14.79 -7.24
CA ASN A 82 -46.33 -14.11 -8.33
C ASN A 82 -45.43 -13.99 -9.57
N LEU A 83 -44.12 -13.77 -9.39
CA LEU A 83 -43.15 -13.74 -10.49
C LEU A 83 -43.03 -15.11 -11.16
N LYS A 84 -42.92 -16.19 -10.38
CA LYS A 84 -42.90 -17.57 -10.90
C LYS A 84 -44.19 -17.94 -11.62
N ALA A 85 -45.33 -17.46 -11.13
CA ALA A 85 -46.64 -17.64 -11.75
C ALA A 85 -46.88 -16.77 -12.99
N GLY A 86 -45.96 -15.84 -13.31
CA GLY A 86 -46.12 -14.89 -14.43
C GLY A 86 -47.21 -13.84 -14.21
N GLN A 87 -47.62 -13.61 -12.96
CA GLN A 87 -48.62 -12.59 -12.61
C GLN A 87 -48.01 -11.19 -12.52
N VAL A 88 -46.69 -11.11 -12.34
CA VAL A 88 -45.90 -9.88 -12.38
C VAL A 88 -44.69 -10.07 -13.31
N ASP A 89 -44.19 -8.97 -13.85
CA ASP A 89 -43.13 -8.94 -14.87
C ASP A 89 -41.72 -8.94 -14.27
N GLY A 90 -41.58 -8.47 -13.03
CA GLY A 90 -40.32 -8.44 -12.29
C GLY A 90 -40.50 -8.12 -10.81
N VAL A 91 -39.40 -8.20 -10.05
CA VAL A 91 -39.35 -7.94 -8.61
C VAL A 91 -38.20 -7.00 -8.28
N ILE A 92 -38.48 -5.95 -7.50
CA ILE A 92 -37.49 -5.11 -6.82
C ILE A 92 -37.88 -5.02 -5.35
N ALA A 93 -37.09 -5.65 -4.49
CA ALA A 93 -37.46 -5.87 -3.08
C ALA A 93 -36.25 -6.17 -2.19
N GLY A 94 -35.18 -5.38 -2.31
CA GLY A 94 -33.89 -5.67 -1.65
C GLY A 94 -33.34 -7.07 -1.98
N MET A 95 -33.61 -7.58 -3.18
CA MET A 95 -33.37 -8.98 -3.50
C MET A 95 -31.89 -9.24 -3.71
N THR A 96 -31.25 -9.95 -2.76
CA THR A 96 -29.85 -10.37 -2.87
C THR A 96 -29.63 -11.25 -4.10
N ILE A 97 -28.66 -10.88 -4.94
CA ILE A 97 -28.19 -11.66 -6.08
C ILE A 97 -27.34 -12.82 -5.54
N THR A 98 -27.80 -14.06 -5.75
CA THR A 98 -27.08 -15.28 -5.34
C THR A 98 -26.99 -16.25 -6.52
N ASP A 99 -25.95 -17.08 -6.54
CA ASP A 99 -25.78 -18.05 -7.64
C ASP A 99 -26.93 -19.06 -7.70
N GLU A 100 -27.46 -19.49 -6.54
CA GLU A 100 -28.67 -20.32 -6.47
C GLU A 100 -29.89 -19.61 -7.08
N ARG A 101 -30.08 -18.32 -6.84
CA ARG A 101 -31.20 -17.58 -7.43
C ARG A 101 -31.03 -17.38 -8.94
N LYS A 102 -29.79 -17.29 -9.45
CA LYS A 102 -29.52 -17.21 -10.89
C LYS A 102 -29.92 -18.47 -11.66
N ASP A 103 -30.14 -19.58 -10.97
CA ASP A 103 -30.70 -20.77 -11.61
C ASP A 103 -32.18 -20.58 -12.01
N THR A 104 -32.90 -19.69 -11.32
CA THR A 104 -34.34 -19.45 -11.52
C THR A 104 -34.66 -18.06 -12.10
N PHE A 105 -33.83 -17.06 -11.84
CA PHE A 105 -34.07 -15.65 -12.20
C PHE A 105 -32.89 -15.04 -12.96
N ASP A 106 -33.17 -14.10 -13.85
CA ASP A 106 -32.17 -13.20 -14.40
C ASP A 106 -32.19 -11.88 -13.61
N PHE A 107 -31.01 -11.33 -13.34
CA PHE A 107 -30.84 -10.13 -12.51
C PHE A 107 -30.25 -8.97 -13.30
N SER A 108 -30.62 -7.75 -12.92
CA SER A 108 -29.87 -6.54 -13.25
C SER A 108 -28.48 -6.55 -12.62
N ASN A 109 -27.66 -5.59 -13.05
CA ASN A 109 -26.51 -5.16 -12.26
C ASN A 109 -26.98 -4.76 -10.86
N PRO A 110 -26.16 -4.97 -9.82
CA PRO A 110 -26.53 -4.60 -8.47
C PRO A 110 -26.75 -3.07 -8.39
N TYR A 111 -27.97 -2.68 -8.00
CA TYR A 111 -28.31 -1.27 -7.80
C TYR A 111 -27.91 -0.78 -6.42
N TYR A 112 -27.81 -1.66 -5.43
CA TYR A 112 -27.35 -1.34 -4.08
C TYR A 112 -26.45 -2.45 -3.53
N THR A 113 -25.45 -2.11 -2.73
CA THR A 113 -24.63 -3.09 -2.00
C THR A 113 -24.78 -2.82 -0.51
N SER A 114 -25.49 -3.70 0.17
CA SER A 114 -25.72 -3.57 1.60
C SER A 114 -24.59 -4.21 2.42
N ALA A 115 -24.53 -3.84 3.68
CA ALA A 115 -23.62 -4.41 4.66
C ALA A 115 -24.36 -4.60 5.98
N LEU A 116 -24.04 -5.67 6.71
CA LEU A 116 -24.54 -5.92 8.06
C LEU A 116 -23.65 -5.24 9.09
N THR A 117 -24.24 -4.69 10.14
CA THR A 117 -23.50 -4.27 11.33
C THR A 117 -24.38 -4.43 12.57
N ILE A 118 -23.79 -4.22 13.75
CA ILE A 118 -24.53 -4.18 15.01
C ILE A 118 -24.90 -2.72 15.31
N ALA A 119 -26.20 -2.46 15.44
CA ALA A 119 -26.71 -1.26 16.08
C ALA A 119 -26.67 -1.42 17.61
N THR A 120 -26.24 -0.38 18.30
CA THR A 120 -26.34 -0.24 19.76
C THR A 120 -27.04 1.07 20.12
N THR A 121 -27.36 1.29 21.40
CA THR A 121 -27.72 2.63 21.89
C THR A 121 -26.50 3.58 21.79
N LYS A 122 -26.72 4.91 21.76
CA LYS A 122 -25.61 5.88 21.59
C LYS A 122 -24.64 5.92 22.75
N ASP A 123 -25.08 5.57 23.95
CA ASP A 123 -24.28 5.50 25.17
C ASP A 123 -23.50 4.19 25.31
N SER A 124 -23.73 3.22 24.43
CA SER A 124 -23.03 1.93 24.43
C SER A 124 -21.55 2.10 24.13
N LYS A 125 -20.72 1.46 24.97
CA LYS A 125 -19.26 1.42 24.80
C LYS A 125 -18.77 0.24 23.95
N LEU A 126 -19.69 -0.57 23.42
CA LEU A 126 -19.33 -1.75 22.63
C LEU A 126 -18.96 -1.36 21.20
N THR A 127 -17.85 -1.90 20.72
CA THR A 127 -17.25 -1.56 19.42
C THR A 127 -16.76 -2.79 18.63
N ASP A 128 -16.66 -3.96 19.26
CA ASP A 128 -16.16 -5.18 18.60
C ASP A 128 -16.99 -6.43 18.89
N TYR A 129 -17.05 -7.35 17.92
CA TYR A 129 -17.80 -8.61 18.01
C TYR A 129 -17.37 -9.49 19.20
N SER A 130 -16.10 -9.44 19.62
CA SER A 130 -15.61 -10.19 20.78
C SER A 130 -16.25 -9.74 22.10
N GLU A 131 -16.72 -8.50 22.18
CA GLU A 131 -17.35 -7.93 23.37
C GLU A 131 -18.82 -8.37 23.54
N LEU A 132 -19.37 -9.10 22.56
CA LEU A 132 -20.72 -9.66 22.61
C LEU A 132 -20.79 -10.94 23.45
N LYS A 133 -19.65 -11.48 23.91
CA LYS A 133 -19.60 -12.71 24.70
C LYS A 133 -20.49 -12.66 25.94
N GLY A 134 -21.37 -13.64 26.07
CA GLY A 134 -22.34 -13.77 27.16
C GLY A 134 -23.53 -12.81 27.08
N LYS A 135 -23.65 -12.00 26.03
CA LYS A 135 -24.72 -11.01 25.85
C LYS A 135 -25.75 -11.47 24.82
N ALA A 136 -26.96 -10.90 24.86
CA ALA A 136 -28.02 -11.18 23.89
C ALA A 136 -27.96 -10.21 22.71
N VAL A 137 -27.94 -10.74 21.48
CA VAL A 137 -27.91 -9.99 20.22
C VAL A 137 -29.17 -10.29 19.42
N GLY A 138 -29.81 -9.24 18.91
CA GLY A 138 -31.03 -9.33 18.11
C GLY A 138 -30.76 -9.49 16.62
N ALA A 139 -31.62 -10.22 15.91
CA ALA A 139 -31.75 -10.13 14.45
C ALA A 139 -33.20 -10.39 14.03
N LYS A 140 -33.59 -9.95 12.83
CA LYS A 140 -34.89 -10.30 12.24
C LYS A 140 -34.89 -11.75 11.74
N ASN A 141 -36.01 -12.45 11.91
CA ASN A 141 -36.16 -13.84 11.47
C ASN A 141 -36.07 -13.95 9.94
N GLY A 142 -35.44 -15.00 9.44
CA GLY A 142 -35.25 -15.29 8.01
C GLY A 142 -34.24 -14.40 7.28
N THR A 143 -33.40 -13.63 7.99
CA THR A 143 -32.50 -12.65 7.36
C THR A 143 -31.04 -13.11 7.27
N ALA A 144 -30.26 -12.45 6.40
CA ALA A 144 -28.80 -12.62 6.37
C ALA A 144 -28.14 -12.27 7.71
N ALA A 145 -28.72 -11.31 8.47
CA ALA A 145 -28.28 -10.99 9.83
C ALA A 145 -28.43 -12.18 10.78
N GLN A 146 -29.56 -12.88 10.76
CA GLN A 146 -29.75 -14.09 11.57
C GLN A 146 -28.76 -15.19 11.18
N THR A 147 -28.59 -15.41 9.88
CA THR A 147 -27.67 -16.44 9.35
C THR A 147 -26.24 -16.17 9.82
N TRP A 148 -25.76 -14.94 9.63
CA TRP A 148 -24.43 -14.53 10.08
C TRP A 148 -24.26 -14.70 11.59
N LEU A 149 -25.26 -14.29 12.39
CA LEU A 149 -25.21 -14.49 13.84
C LEU A 149 -25.13 -15.98 14.21
N GLN A 150 -25.85 -16.86 13.51
CA GLN A 150 -25.80 -18.30 13.77
C GLN A 150 -24.43 -18.90 13.43
N GLU A 151 -23.87 -18.56 12.27
CA GLU A 151 -22.55 -19.02 11.83
C GLU A 151 -21.42 -18.57 12.78
N ASN A 152 -21.53 -17.36 13.31
CA ASN A 152 -20.51 -16.75 14.16
C ASN A 152 -20.78 -16.92 15.66
N GLN A 153 -21.89 -17.56 16.06
CA GLN A 153 -22.28 -17.71 17.46
C GLN A 153 -21.21 -18.43 18.29
N LYS A 154 -20.66 -19.55 17.77
CA LYS A 154 -19.61 -20.32 18.47
C LYS A 154 -18.31 -19.52 18.63
N LYS A 155 -18.00 -18.64 17.68
CA LYS A 155 -16.77 -17.84 17.66
C LYS A 155 -16.80 -16.74 18.73
N TYR A 156 -17.93 -16.08 18.91
CA TYR A 156 -18.05 -14.89 19.77
C TYR A 156 -18.86 -15.10 21.06
N GLY A 157 -19.60 -16.21 21.17
CA GLY A 157 -20.22 -16.65 22.43
C GLY A 157 -21.39 -15.81 22.91
N TYR A 158 -22.19 -15.23 22.01
CA TYR A 158 -23.44 -14.51 22.32
C TYR A 158 -24.68 -15.42 22.24
N THR A 159 -25.80 -14.94 22.79
CA THR A 159 -27.13 -15.54 22.63
C THR A 159 -27.91 -14.80 21.55
N ILE A 160 -28.59 -15.51 20.66
CA ILE A 160 -29.37 -14.90 19.57
C ILE A 160 -30.83 -14.78 20.00
N LYS A 161 -31.42 -13.58 19.88
CA LYS A 161 -32.86 -13.35 19.97
C LYS A 161 -33.39 -12.94 18.59
N THR A 162 -34.39 -13.65 18.09
CA THR A 162 -34.99 -13.36 16.79
C THR A 162 -36.28 -12.56 16.94
N TYR A 163 -36.52 -11.61 16.03
CA TYR A 163 -37.71 -10.76 16.03
C TYR A 163 -38.45 -10.85 14.68
N SER A 164 -39.76 -10.61 14.69
CA SER A 164 -40.59 -10.59 13.48
C SER A 164 -40.28 -9.42 12.54
N ASP A 165 -39.88 -8.29 13.11
CA ASP A 165 -39.65 -7.03 12.38
C ASP A 165 -38.66 -6.12 13.13
N GLY A 166 -38.26 -5.03 12.48
CA GLY A 166 -37.32 -4.06 13.03
C GLY A 166 -37.88 -3.28 14.22
N VAL A 167 -39.20 -3.05 14.29
CA VAL A 167 -39.83 -2.28 15.37
C VAL A 167 -39.66 -3.01 16.70
N HIS A 168 -39.98 -4.29 16.74
CA HIS A 168 -39.82 -5.12 17.94
C HIS A 168 -38.33 -5.32 18.30
N MET A 169 -37.46 -5.46 17.30
CA MET A 169 -36.02 -5.61 17.52
C MET A 169 -35.39 -4.35 18.13
N PHE A 170 -35.63 -3.17 17.55
CA PHE A 170 -35.07 -1.91 18.06
C PHE A 170 -35.72 -1.49 19.38
N ALA A 171 -36.99 -1.83 19.62
CA ALA A 171 -37.62 -1.65 20.93
C ALA A 171 -36.93 -2.49 22.02
N ALA A 172 -36.58 -3.75 21.71
CA ALA A 172 -35.84 -4.62 22.63
C ALA A 172 -34.40 -4.13 22.87
N LEU A 173 -33.78 -3.48 21.88
CA LEU A 173 -32.48 -2.83 22.05
C LEU A 173 -32.60 -1.60 22.96
N SER A 174 -33.58 -0.74 22.71
CA SER A 174 -33.83 0.47 23.50
C SER A 174 -34.19 0.13 24.96
N SER A 175 -34.87 -0.99 25.21
CA SER A 175 -35.20 -1.45 26.56
C SER A 175 -34.08 -2.22 27.28
N GLY A 176 -32.92 -2.40 26.63
CA GLY A 176 -31.80 -3.18 27.18
C GLY A 176 -32.00 -4.71 27.21
N ASN A 177 -33.05 -5.24 26.57
CA ASN A 177 -33.32 -6.68 26.50
C ASN A 177 -32.35 -7.43 25.57
N ILE A 178 -31.70 -6.69 24.66
CA ILE A 178 -30.54 -7.07 23.86
C ILE A 178 -29.51 -5.93 23.94
N VAL A 179 -28.23 -6.26 23.82
CA VAL A 179 -27.14 -5.26 23.87
C VAL A 179 -26.76 -4.71 22.50
N GLY A 180 -27.25 -5.37 21.45
CA GLY A 180 -27.00 -5.00 20.07
C GLY A 180 -28.00 -5.69 19.15
N ALA A 181 -28.37 -5.04 18.06
CA ALA A 181 -29.23 -5.57 17.02
C ALA A 181 -28.46 -5.63 15.70
N MET A 182 -28.25 -6.83 15.15
CA MET A 182 -27.66 -6.98 13.83
C MET A 182 -28.71 -6.69 12.77
N ASP A 183 -28.42 -5.69 11.95
CA ASP A 183 -29.23 -5.34 10.78
C ASP A 183 -28.33 -4.69 9.72
N GLU A 184 -28.93 -4.33 8.61
CA GLU A 184 -28.24 -3.65 7.54
C GLU A 184 -27.93 -2.18 7.87
N VAL A 185 -26.74 -1.72 7.49
CA VAL A 185 -26.31 -0.32 7.59
C VAL A 185 -27.38 0.68 7.07
N PRO A 186 -28.03 0.50 5.89
CA PRO A 186 -29.11 1.39 5.45
C PRO A 186 -30.31 1.44 6.39
N VAL A 187 -30.71 0.30 6.97
CA VAL A 187 -31.85 0.21 7.90
C VAL A 187 -31.54 0.98 9.17
N ILE A 188 -30.35 0.76 9.73
CA ILE A 188 -29.90 1.42 10.95
C ILE A 188 -29.73 2.93 10.71
N SER A 189 -29.13 3.32 9.59
CA SER A 189 -28.93 4.72 9.20
C SER A 189 -30.25 5.46 9.03
N TYR A 190 -31.25 4.80 8.46
CA TYR A 190 -32.60 5.36 8.34
C TYR A 190 -33.29 5.51 9.70
N ALA A 191 -33.18 4.52 10.59
CA ALA A 191 -33.70 4.59 11.95
C ALA A 191 -33.04 5.72 12.77
N MET A 192 -31.72 5.89 12.65
CA MET A 192 -30.99 7.02 13.23
C MET A 192 -31.50 8.37 12.70
N LYS A 193 -31.77 8.47 11.39
CA LYS A 193 -32.34 9.67 10.77
C LYS A 193 -33.75 9.99 11.27
N GLN A 194 -34.55 8.98 11.61
CA GLN A 194 -35.84 9.16 12.27
C GLN A 194 -35.73 9.62 13.73
N GLY A 195 -34.51 9.78 14.26
CA GLY A 195 -34.26 10.24 15.62
C GLY A 195 -34.21 9.13 16.66
N GLN A 196 -34.16 7.86 16.26
CA GLN A 196 -33.98 6.76 17.20
C GLN A 196 -32.59 6.83 17.88
N ASP A 197 -32.53 6.41 19.14
CA ASP A 197 -31.30 6.38 19.94
C ASP A 197 -30.42 5.20 19.54
N LEU A 198 -29.83 5.27 18.35
CA LEU A 198 -29.00 4.24 17.76
C LEU A 198 -27.62 4.78 17.37
N ALA A 199 -26.62 3.90 17.43
CA ALA A 199 -25.25 4.10 16.96
C ALA A 199 -24.72 2.83 16.27
N THR A 200 -23.81 3.01 15.31
CA THR A 200 -23.13 1.93 14.58
C THR A 200 -21.64 1.91 14.94
N ASN A 201 -21.33 1.37 16.10
CA ASN A 201 -19.96 1.37 16.64
C ASN A 201 -19.14 0.13 16.21
N PHE A 202 -19.78 -0.80 15.48
CA PHE A 202 -19.20 -2.08 15.07
C PHE A 202 -18.74 -2.06 13.59
N PRO A 203 -17.69 -2.82 13.24
CA PRO A 203 -17.26 -3.00 11.85
C PRO A 203 -18.39 -3.60 11.01
N SER A 204 -18.63 -3.07 9.81
CA SER A 204 -19.64 -3.61 8.90
C SER A 204 -19.12 -4.81 8.08
N ILE A 205 -20.00 -5.77 7.79
CA ILE A 205 -19.76 -6.94 6.96
C ILE A 205 -20.50 -6.73 5.63
N SER A 206 -19.77 -6.57 4.53
CA SER A 206 -20.41 -6.44 3.21
C SER A 206 -21.19 -7.71 2.88
N LEU A 207 -22.44 -7.57 2.43
CA LEU A 207 -23.20 -8.70 1.91
C LEU A 207 -22.75 -8.97 0.46
N PRO A 208 -22.21 -10.16 0.15
CA PRO A 208 -21.83 -10.49 -1.22
C PRO A 208 -23.06 -10.53 -2.15
N GLY A 209 -22.86 -10.18 -3.42
CA GLY A 209 -23.90 -10.16 -4.46
C GLY A 209 -24.53 -8.78 -4.70
N GLY A 210 -24.97 -8.11 -3.64
CA GLY A 210 -25.76 -6.86 -3.74
C GLY A 210 -27.22 -7.11 -4.13
N TYR A 211 -28.01 -6.03 -4.19
CA TYR A 211 -29.44 -6.07 -4.53
C TYR A 211 -29.64 -5.83 -6.02
N GLY A 212 -30.43 -6.69 -6.66
CA GLY A 212 -30.73 -6.62 -8.09
C GLY A 212 -32.23 -6.63 -8.34
N PHE A 213 -32.64 -5.96 -9.41
CA PHE A 213 -33.95 -6.15 -10.01
C PHE A 213 -33.98 -7.51 -10.71
N ALA A 214 -35.02 -8.30 -10.47
CA ALA A 214 -35.09 -9.69 -10.95
C ALA A 214 -36.29 -9.92 -11.88
N VAL A 215 -36.08 -10.75 -12.89
CA VAL A 215 -37.12 -11.30 -13.77
C VAL A 215 -36.99 -12.82 -13.85
N MET A 216 -38.02 -13.51 -14.37
CA MET A 216 -37.91 -14.95 -14.62
C MET A 216 -36.80 -15.23 -15.64
N LYS A 217 -35.95 -16.23 -15.36
CA LYS A 217 -34.84 -16.58 -16.24
C LYS A 217 -35.29 -16.83 -17.68
N GLY A 218 -34.62 -16.19 -18.63
CA GLY A 218 -34.92 -16.24 -20.06
C GLY A 218 -36.17 -15.45 -20.49
N LYS A 219 -36.77 -14.64 -19.61
CA LYS A 219 -37.94 -13.79 -19.91
C LYS A 219 -37.64 -12.34 -19.55
N ASN A 220 -38.36 -11.40 -20.20
CA ASN A 220 -38.31 -9.97 -19.89
C ASN A 220 -36.90 -9.35 -19.85
N GLN A 221 -35.97 -9.86 -20.67
CA GLN A 221 -34.60 -9.35 -20.73
C GLN A 221 -34.53 -7.84 -21.06
N THR A 222 -35.46 -7.35 -21.86
CA THR A 222 -35.60 -5.92 -22.16
C THR A 222 -35.86 -5.07 -20.91
N LEU A 223 -36.50 -5.61 -19.87
CA LEU A 223 -36.67 -4.92 -18.59
C LEU A 223 -35.35 -4.85 -17.82
N VAL A 224 -34.57 -5.93 -17.83
CA VAL A 224 -33.24 -5.97 -17.18
C VAL A 224 -32.29 -4.99 -17.86
N ASP A 225 -32.26 -4.98 -19.19
CA ASP A 225 -31.41 -4.08 -19.97
C ASP A 225 -31.83 -2.61 -19.80
N GLY A 226 -33.14 -2.33 -19.82
CA GLY A 226 -33.71 -1.01 -19.56
C GLY A 226 -33.39 -0.51 -18.15
N PHE A 227 -33.47 -1.40 -17.15
CA PHE A 227 -33.08 -1.11 -15.77
C PHE A 227 -31.59 -0.76 -15.67
N ASN A 228 -30.71 -1.57 -16.28
CA ASN A 228 -29.26 -1.33 -16.26
C ASN A 228 -28.87 -0.01 -16.91
N LYS A 229 -29.51 0.33 -18.03
CA LYS A 229 -29.27 1.60 -18.73
C LYS A 229 -29.71 2.79 -17.87
N ALA A 230 -30.92 2.76 -17.34
CA ALA A 230 -31.45 3.82 -16.48
C ALA A 230 -30.62 3.99 -15.19
N LEU A 231 -30.24 2.88 -14.54
CA LEU A 231 -29.38 2.93 -13.35
C LEU A 231 -28.03 3.62 -13.64
N THR A 232 -27.44 3.37 -14.82
CA THR A 232 -26.20 4.01 -15.24
C THR A 232 -26.38 5.52 -15.42
N GLU A 233 -27.49 5.93 -16.05
CA GLU A 233 -27.84 7.34 -16.24
C GLU A 233 -28.08 8.06 -14.91
N MET A 234 -28.86 7.46 -14.00
CA MET A 234 -29.14 7.99 -12.67
C MET A 234 -27.87 8.16 -11.81
N LYS A 235 -26.90 7.25 -11.95
CA LYS A 235 -25.59 7.39 -11.30
C LYS A 235 -24.77 8.54 -11.90
N SER A 236 -24.87 8.75 -13.22
CA SER A 236 -24.13 9.81 -13.91
C SER A 236 -24.69 11.21 -13.66
N ASN A 237 -26.01 11.35 -13.55
CA ASN A 237 -26.68 12.65 -13.40
C ASN A 237 -26.88 13.06 -11.92
N GLY A 238 -26.54 12.17 -10.99
CA GLY A 238 -26.63 12.36 -9.54
C GLY A 238 -28.01 12.10 -8.93
N ASP A 239 -29.00 11.64 -9.70
CA ASP A 239 -30.33 11.33 -9.17
C ASP A 239 -30.31 10.10 -8.26
N TYR A 240 -29.46 9.10 -8.57
CA TYR A 240 -29.20 7.97 -7.68
C TYR A 240 -28.74 8.46 -6.29
N ASP A 241 -27.73 9.33 -6.25
CA ASP A 241 -27.20 9.90 -5.00
C ASP A 241 -28.25 10.72 -4.23
N LYS A 242 -29.12 11.46 -4.94
CA LYS A 242 -30.24 12.19 -4.33
C LYS A 242 -31.24 11.23 -3.67
N ILE A 243 -31.57 10.10 -4.33
CA ILE A 243 -32.47 9.08 -3.78
C ILE A 243 -31.87 8.51 -2.49
N LEU A 244 -30.60 8.10 -2.48
CA LEU A 244 -29.96 7.58 -1.26
C LEU A 244 -29.94 8.63 -0.14
N LYS A 245 -29.57 9.87 -0.47
CA LYS A 245 -29.51 10.98 0.50
C LYS A 245 -30.88 11.28 1.11
N LYS A 246 -31.97 11.16 0.33
CA LYS A 246 -33.36 11.29 0.81
C LYS A 246 -33.64 10.32 1.97
N TYR A 247 -33.04 9.13 1.98
CA TYR A 247 -33.17 8.14 3.06
C TYR A 247 -32.01 8.13 4.05
N GLY A 248 -31.10 9.11 4.00
CA GLY A 248 -30.00 9.24 4.96
C GLY A 248 -28.78 8.39 4.65
N ILE A 249 -28.67 7.88 3.42
CA ILE A 249 -27.54 7.09 2.96
C ILE A 249 -26.67 7.97 2.07
N THR A 250 -25.36 8.00 2.34
CA THR A 250 -24.38 8.65 1.47
C THR A 250 -23.79 7.60 0.54
N ALA A 251 -23.90 7.78 -0.78
CA ALA A 251 -23.31 6.87 -1.74
C ALA A 251 -21.78 6.84 -1.59
N SER A 252 -21.22 5.67 -1.28
CA SER A 252 -19.77 5.47 -1.24
C SER A 252 -19.24 5.41 -2.68
N LYS A 253 -18.50 6.44 -3.10
CA LYS A 253 -17.71 6.35 -4.33
C LYS A 253 -16.66 5.25 -4.18
N LYS A 254 -16.66 4.30 -5.10
CA LYS A 254 -15.59 3.30 -5.25
C LYS A 254 -14.94 3.52 -6.60
N ALA A 255 -13.66 3.82 -6.58
CA ALA A 255 -12.87 3.87 -7.81
C ALA A 255 -12.51 2.45 -8.27
N THR A 256 -12.24 2.27 -9.56
CA THR A 256 -11.95 0.96 -10.15
C THR A 256 -10.43 0.74 -10.18
N PRO A 257 -9.91 -0.31 -9.52
CA PRO A 257 -8.50 -0.67 -9.61
C PRO A 257 -8.14 -1.05 -11.06
N LYS A 258 -7.02 -0.53 -11.58
CA LYS A 258 -6.46 -0.92 -12.88
C LYS A 258 -5.39 -2.01 -12.79
N LYS A 259 -4.86 -2.25 -11.58
CA LYS A 259 -3.87 -3.28 -11.29
C LYS A 259 -4.40 -4.24 -10.23
N ASP A 260 -3.98 -5.49 -10.32
CA ASP A 260 -4.29 -6.50 -9.31
C ASP A 260 -3.68 -6.17 -7.94
N VAL A 261 -2.48 -5.56 -7.95
CA VAL A 261 -1.76 -5.13 -6.76
C VAL A 261 -0.97 -3.85 -7.07
N TYR A 262 -0.98 -2.90 -6.14
CA TYR A 262 -0.18 -1.67 -6.21
C TYR A 262 1.00 -1.75 -5.25
N THR A 263 2.19 -1.41 -5.72
CA THR A 263 3.41 -1.37 -4.90
C THR A 263 3.53 -0.01 -4.21
N ILE A 264 3.48 0.02 -2.88
CA ILE A 264 3.60 1.25 -2.10
C ILE A 264 4.94 1.26 -1.40
N ALA A 265 5.77 2.24 -1.73
CA ALA A 265 7.04 2.46 -1.04
C ALA A 265 6.85 3.33 0.20
N SER A 266 7.65 3.09 1.23
CA SER A 266 7.60 3.86 2.47
C SER A 266 8.96 3.85 3.18
N ASP A 267 9.11 4.69 4.21
CA ASP A 267 10.26 4.69 5.08
C ASP A 267 10.39 3.38 5.84
N ASN A 268 11.61 3.00 6.20
CA ASN A 268 11.85 1.76 6.94
C ASN A 268 11.63 1.94 8.45
N SER A 269 11.57 3.17 8.97
CA SER A 269 11.21 3.42 10.36
C SER A 269 10.99 4.91 10.68
N PHE A 270 9.73 5.30 10.64
CA PHE A 270 9.22 6.59 11.04
C PHE A 270 8.00 6.44 11.96
N ALA A 271 8.24 6.08 13.22
CA ALA A 271 7.17 5.96 14.20
C ALA A 271 6.60 7.34 14.59
N PRO A 272 5.27 7.49 14.75
CA PRO A 272 4.25 6.44 14.79
C PRO A 272 3.57 6.12 13.46
N PHE A 273 4.08 6.60 12.32
CA PHE A 273 3.44 6.46 11.01
C PHE A 273 3.75 5.12 10.32
N GLU A 274 5.03 4.72 10.26
CA GLU A 274 5.45 3.43 9.71
C GLU A 274 6.66 2.90 10.47
N PHE A 275 6.51 1.82 11.23
CA PHE A 275 7.61 1.24 12.00
C PHE A 275 7.35 -0.23 12.30
N GLN A 276 8.38 -0.96 12.70
CA GLN A 276 8.20 -2.33 13.16
C GLN A 276 7.84 -2.39 14.64
N ASN A 277 6.76 -3.11 14.97
CA ASN A 277 6.47 -3.47 16.35
C ASN A 277 7.42 -4.58 16.87
N ASP A 278 7.23 -5.00 18.13
CA ASP A 278 8.04 -6.06 18.75
C ASP A 278 7.99 -7.39 17.98
N ASN A 279 6.86 -7.69 17.33
CA ASN A 279 6.65 -8.87 16.48
C ASN A 279 7.28 -8.71 15.08
N LYS A 280 8.06 -7.64 14.86
CA LYS A 280 8.74 -7.33 13.60
C LYS A 280 7.80 -7.08 12.42
N GLN A 281 6.52 -6.81 12.70
CA GLN A 281 5.54 -6.46 11.70
C GLN A 281 5.48 -4.94 11.56
N PHE A 282 5.46 -4.48 10.31
CA PHE A 282 5.25 -3.06 10.03
C PHE A 282 3.83 -2.67 10.44
N THR A 283 3.73 -1.58 11.18
CA THR A 283 2.53 -1.00 11.75
C THR A 283 2.70 0.52 11.80
N GLY A 284 1.63 1.23 12.10
CA GLY A 284 1.65 2.68 12.30
C GLY A 284 0.46 3.33 11.62
N ILE A 285 0.34 4.65 11.76
CA ILE A 285 -0.75 5.44 11.18
C ILE A 285 -0.82 5.24 9.67
N ASP A 286 0.29 5.36 8.95
CA ASP A 286 0.33 5.27 7.48
C ASP A 286 -0.03 3.86 7.01
N VAL A 287 0.52 2.85 7.68
CA VAL A 287 0.28 1.44 7.35
C VAL A 287 -1.18 1.08 7.58
N ASP A 288 -1.72 1.37 8.77
CA ASP A 288 -3.10 1.01 9.13
C ASP A 288 -4.10 1.81 8.30
N LEU A 289 -3.87 3.11 8.10
CA LEU A 289 -4.77 3.98 7.35
C LEU A 289 -4.85 3.57 5.88
N LEU A 290 -3.71 3.39 5.21
CA LEU A 290 -3.73 3.04 3.79
C LEU A 290 -4.25 1.61 3.56
N ASN A 291 -3.97 0.66 4.46
CA ASN A 291 -4.57 -0.67 4.41
C ASN A 291 -6.09 -0.63 4.61
N ALA A 292 -6.60 0.21 5.52
CA ALA A 292 -8.03 0.39 5.74
C ALA A 292 -8.70 1.04 4.50
N ILE A 293 -8.04 2.02 3.87
CA ILE A 293 -8.48 2.63 2.61
C ILE A 293 -8.51 1.58 1.49
N ALA A 294 -7.47 0.75 1.37
CA ALA A 294 -7.40 -0.35 0.40
C ALA A 294 -8.54 -1.34 0.57
N LYS A 295 -8.82 -1.76 1.81
CA LYS A 295 -9.95 -2.63 2.13
C LYS A 295 -11.30 -1.98 1.81
N ASN A 296 -11.45 -0.69 2.10
CA ASN A 296 -12.68 0.06 1.84
C ASN A 296 -12.99 0.13 0.34
N GLN A 297 -11.97 0.43 -0.47
CA GLN A 297 -12.10 0.64 -1.92
C GLN A 297 -11.96 -0.66 -2.73
N GLY A 298 -11.42 -1.73 -2.14
CA GLY A 298 -11.28 -3.04 -2.78
C GLY A 298 -10.04 -3.20 -3.65
N PHE A 299 -8.97 -2.42 -3.42
CA PHE A 299 -7.67 -2.64 -4.07
C PHE A 299 -6.69 -3.37 -3.15
N LYS A 300 -5.67 -4.01 -3.73
CA LYS A 300 -4.62 -4.71 -2.98
C LYS A 300 -3.32 -3.92 -3.01
N LEU A 301 -2.57 -4.05 -1.93
CA LEU A 301 -1.30 -3.39 -1.73
C LEU A 301 -0.16 -4.38 -1.51
N LYS A 302 1.02 -4.02 -1.99
CA LYS A 302 2.29 -4.61 -1.62
C LYS A 302 3.18 -3.50 -1.05
N TRP A 303 3.48 -3.57 0.23
CA TRP A 303 4.36 -2.62 0.89
C TRP A 303 5.83 -2.94 0.67
N ASN A 304 6.63 -1.92 0.39
CA ASN A 304 8.09 -1.95 0.35
C ASN A 304 8.66 -0.84 1.25
N PHE A 305 9.09 -1.20 2.47
CA PHE A 305 9.66 -0.27 3.45
C PHE A 305 11.18 -0.15 3.24
N ILE A 306 11.59 0.78 2.39
CA ILE A 306 12.96 0.88 1.83
C ILE A 306 13.74 2.12 2.27
N GLY A 307 13.12 2.98 3.08
CA GLY A 307 13.69 4.26 3.50
C GLY A 307 13.09 5.42 2.70
N PHE A 308 12.90 6.57 3.33
CA PHE A 308 12.15 7.69 2.75
C PHE A 308 12.69 8.14 1.40
N GLN A 309 14.01 8.39 1.31
CA GLN A 309 14.62 8.85 0.06
C GLN A 309 14.56 7.77 -1.03
N ALA A 310 14.81 6.51 -0.69
CA ALA A 310 14.67 5.39 -1.63
C ALA A 310 13.20 5.22 -2.09
N ALA A 311 12.22 5.51 -1.24
CA ALA A 311 10.80 5.51 -1.61
C ALA A 311 10.47 6.62 -2.61
N VAL A 312 10.99 7.85 -2.39
CA VAL A 312 10.87 8.96 -3.34
C VAL A 312 11.44 8.56 -4.70
N ASP A 313 12.67 8.04 -4.73
CA ASP A 313 13.36 7.64 -5.96
C ASP A 313 12.66 6.46 -6.65
N SER A 314 12.13 5.51 -5.87
CA SER A 314 11.37 4.35 -6.36
C SER A 314 10.08 4.75 -7.07
N VAL A 315 9.31 5.70 -6.51
CA VAL A 315 8.10 6.22 -7.18
C VAL A 315 8.48 7.04 -8.42
N GLN A 316 9.50 7.89 -8.35
CA GLN A 316 9.92 8.72 -9.49
C GLN A 316 10.46 7.89 -10.66
N SER A 317 11.17 6.80 -10.38
CA SER A 317 11.63 5.84 -11.39
C SER A 317 10.54 4.84 -11.84
N GLY A 318 9.40 4.80 -11.14
CA GLY A 318 8.29 3.88 -11.41
C GLY A 318 8.50 2.44 -10.95
N HIS A 319 9.44 2.20 -10.04
CA HIS A 319 9.54 0.93 -9.31
C HIS A 319 8.40 0.77 -8.29
N ALA A 320 7.87 1.89 -7.78
CA ALA A 320 6.69 1.92 -6.92
C ALA A 320 5.56 2.74 -7.55
N ASP A 321 4.32 2.35 -7.25
CA ASP A 321 3.10 2.99 -7.76
C ASP A 321 2.73 4.26 -7.02
N GLY A 322 3.11 4.33 -5.74
CA GLY A 322 2.93 5.48 -4.87
C GLY A 322 3.71 5.30 -3.57
N MET A 323 3.64 6.31 -2.71
CA MET A 323 4.24 6.27 -1.37
C MET A 323 3.31 6.87 -0.32
N MET A 324 3.33 6.26 0.87
CA MET A 324 2.69 6.74 2.08
C MET A 324 3.74 6.65 3.18
N SER A 325 4.32 7.79 3.53
CA SER A 325 5.48 7.83 4.43
C SER A 325 5.63 9.16 5.15
N GLY A 326 4.59 9.63 5.82
CA GLY A 326 4.56 10.94 6.48
C GLY A 326 4.95 12.09 5.55
N MET A 327 4.64 11.96 4.25
CA MET A 327 5.22 12.82 3.23
C MET A 327 4.55 14.19 3.25
N SER A 328 5.27 15.22 3.71
CA SER A 328 4.79 16.61 3.65
C SER A 328 4.48 17.03 2.21
N ILE A 329 3.30 17.59 2.01
CA ILE A 329 2.85 18.18 0.75
C ILE A 329 3.52 19.53 0.59
N THR A 330 4.46 19.65 -0.36
CA THR A 330 5.15 20.91 -0.67
C THR A 330 5.02 21.26 -2.15
N ASP A 331 5.12 22.55 -2.49
CA ASP A 331 5.02 23.00 -3.88
C ASP A 331 6.18 22.49 -4.75
N ALA A 332 7.38 22.33 -4.18
CA ALA A 332 8.49 21.68 -4.85
C ALA A 332 8.16 20.23 -5.24
N ARG A 333 7.55 19.46 -4.32
CA ARG A 333 7.17 18.05 -4.60
C ARG A 333 6.01 17.94 -5.58
N LYS A 334 5.04 18.87 -5.59
CA LYS A 334 3.95 18.92 -6.59
C LYS A 334 4.43 19.10 -8.03
N GLN A 335 5.69 19.52 -8.23
CA GLN A 335 6.26 19.57 -9.57
C GLN A 335 6.45 18.16 -10.17
N VAL A 336 6.68 17.15 -9.33
CA VAL A 336 7.01 15.76 -9.74
C VAL A 336 6.08 14.69 -9.16
N PHE A 337 5.23 15.02 -8.20
CA PHE A 337 4.21 14.13 -7.61
C PHE A 337 2.81 14.72 -7.75
N ASP A 338 1.82 13.83 -7.90
CA ASP A 338 0.42 14.13 -7.62
C ASP A 338 0.06 13.59 -6.23
N TYR A 339 -0.71 14.37 -5.46
CA TYR A 339 -1.08 14.03 -4.09
C TYR A 339 -2.56 13.73 -3.94
N GLY A 340 -2.85 12.79 -3.04
CA GLY A 340 -4.18 12.63 -2.46
C GLY A 340 -4.50 13.78 -1.51
N ASN A 341 -5.73 13.78 -1.01
CA ASN A 341 -6.18 14.72 0.00
C ASN A 341 -5.30 14.58 1.26
N PRO A 342 -4.99 15.70 1.94
CA PRO A 342 -4.32 15.69 3.23
C PRO A 342 -4.93 14.68 4.21
N TYR A 343 -4.12 13.75 4.72
CA TYR A 343 -4.60 12.76 5.67
C TYR A 343 -4.24 13.07 7.11
N TYR A 344 -3.17 13.83 7.35
CA TYR A 344 -2.77 14.25 8.68
C TYR A 344 -2.26 15.69 8.66
N SER A 345 -2.66 16.50 9.63
CA SER A 345 -2.11 17.84 9.85
C SER A 345 -1.02 17.71 10.90
N SER A 346 0.22 17.87 10.47
CA SER A 346 1.35 17.81 11.38
C SER A 346 1.64 19.19 11.96
N ASN A 347 2.12 19.20 13.20
CA ASN A 347 2.80 20.35 13.74
C ASN A 347 4.28 20.04 13.75
N LEU A 348 5.11 21.01 13.41
CA LEU A 348 6.55 20.90 13.57
C LEU A 348 6.95 21.39 14.95
N THR A 349 7.83 20.68 15.63
CA THR A 349 8.34 21.11 16.94
C THR A 349 9.83 20.88 17.07
N ILE A 350 10.45 21.67 17.94
CA ILE A 350 11.86 21.56 18.28
C ILE A 350 11.99 20.58 19.45
N ALA A 351 12.78 19.53 19.26
CA ALA A 351 13.26 18.67 20.33
C ALA A 351 14.67 19.10 20.77
N THR A 352 14.87 19.23 22.07
CA THR A 352 16.19 19.41 22.70
C THR A 352 16.47 18.25 23.64
N SER A 353 17.71 18.10 24.10
CA SER A 353 18.00 17.21 25.22
C SER A 353 17.18 17.63 26.45
N SER A 354 16.60 16.69 27.17
CA SER A 354 15.84 16.96 28.40
C SER A 354 16.71 17.53 29.53
N THR A 355 18.03 17.55 29.35
CA THR A 355 19.00 18.13 30.29
C THR A 355 19.59 19.45 29.79
N ASP A 356 19.17 19.96 28.64
CA ASP A 356 19.62 21.24 28.09
C ASP A 356 18.64 22.35 28.45
N ASP A 357 18.95 23.10 29.50
CA ASP A 357 18.17 24.26 29.94
C ASP A 357 18.47 25.54 29.16
N SER A 358 19.41 25.50 28.19
CA SER A 358 19.85 26.69 27.47
C SER A 358 18.91 27.12 26.33
N ILE A 359 17.94 26.28 25.95
CA ILE A 359 17.00 26.55 24.85
C ILE A 359 15.57 26.56 25.39
N LYS A 360 14.95 27.73 25.49
CA LYS A 360 13.56 27.91 25.97
C LYS A 360 12.67 28.67 24.98
N SER A 361 13.28 29.34 24.01
CA SER A 361 12.62 30.15 23.00
C SER A 361 13.39 30.12 21.68
N TRP A 362 12.77 30.56 20.59
CA TRP A 362 13.43 30.68 19.28
C TRP A 362 14.70 31.55 19.31
N LYS A 363 14.76 32.57 20.18
CA LYS A 363 15.94 33.44 20.33
C LYS A 363 17.16 32.72 20.91
N ASP A 364 16.92 31.68 21.70
CA ASP A 364 17.98 30.90 22.34
C ASP A 364 18.67 29.93 21.37
N LEU A 365 18.12 29.78 20.16
CA LEU A 365 18.73 29.00 19.08
C LEU A 365 19.94 29.71 18.46
N LYS A 366 20.19 30.98 18.80
CA LYS A 366 21.34 31.72 18.28
C LYS A 366 22.66 30.98 18.53
N GLY A 367 23.40 30.73 17.44
CA GLY A 367 24.67 30.01 17.45
C GLY A 367 24.55 28.49 17.67
N LYS A 368 23.33 27.94 17.74
CA LYS A 368 23.08 26.50 17.87
C LYS A 368 23.06 25.84 16.51
N THR A 369 23.30 24.53 16.50
CA THR A 369 23.13 23.67 15.32
C THR A 369 21.87 22.82 15.47
N LEU A 370 20.96 22.93 14.51
CA LEU A 370 19.68 22.21 14.48
C LEU A 370 19.68 21.13 13.40
N GLY A 371 19.24 19.93 13.74
CA GLY A 371 19.06 18.85 12.77
C GLY A 371 17.69 18.87 12.10
N ALA A 372 17.64 18.62 10.80
CA ALA A 372 16.41 18.24 10.09
C ALA A 372 16.71 17.27 8.94
N LYS A 373 15.73 16.43 8.61
CA LYS A 373 15.81 15.47 7.50
C LYS A 373 15.65 16.19 6.16
N ASN A 374 16.53 15.90 5.21
CA ASN A 374 16.50 16.50 3.88
C ASN A 374 15.12 16.38 3.22
N GLY A 375 14.65 17.48 2.63
CA GLY A 375 13.40 17.54 1.89
C GLY A 375 12.13 17.47 2.75
N THR A 376 12.19 17.56 4.08
CA THR A 376 11.01 17.63 4.96
C THR A 376 10.53 19.07 5.18
N ALA A 377 9.28 19.25 5.61
CA ALA A 377 8.79 20.57 6.03
C ALA A 377 9.66 21.16 7.17
N SER A 378 10.15 20.33 8.10
CA SER A 378 11.12 20.73 9.12
C SER A 378 12.40 21.31 8.54
N PHE A 379 12.91 20.72 7.47
CA PHE A 379 14.12 21.20 6.80
C PHE A 379 13.88 22.53 6.09
N ASP A 380 12.79 22.65 5.34
CA ASP A 380 12.44 23.90 4.64
C ASP A 380 12.21 25.02 5.67
N TYR A 381 11.40 24.77 6.70
CA TYR A 381 11.12 25.73 7.77
C TYR A 381 12.40 26.20 8.48
N LEU A 382 13.30 25.27 8.84
CA LEU A 382 14.56 25.64 9.48
C LEU A 382 15.46 26.46 8.56
N ASN A 383 15.53 26.15 7.26
CA ASN A 383 16.36 26.93 6.35
C ASN A 383 15.82 28.35 6.14
N ASP A 384 14.51 28.49 6.02
CA ASP A 384 13.84 29.79 5.82
C ASP A 384 14.06 30.74 7.00
N HIS A 385 14.15 30.20 8.23
CA HIS A 385 14.28 30.99 9.45
C HIS A 385 15.69 30.99 10.06
N ALA A 386 16.66 30.26 9.45
CA ALA A 386 18.03 30.16 9.96
C ALA A 386 18.72 31.53 10.09
N LYS A 387 18.52 32.42 9.10
CA LYS A 387 19.07 33.79 9.12
C LYS A 387 18.41 34.66 10.20
N GLU A 388 17.10 34.52 10.38
CA GLU A 388 16.33 35.30 11.35
C GLU A 388 16.81 35.04 12.79
N TYR A 389 17.03 33.78 13.14
CA TYR A 389 17.43 33.38 14.50
C TYR A 389 18.92 33.07 14.65
N SER A 390 19.72 33.21 13.59
CA SER A 390 21.18 33.04 13.60
C SER A 390 21.65 31.66 14.10
N TYR A 391 20.97 30.59 13.66
CA TYR A 391 21.39 29.21 13.90
C TYR A 391 21.91 28.56 12.62
N THR A 392 22.50 27.36 12.75
CA THR A 392 22.99 26.56 11.62
C THR A 392 22.12 25.32 11.46
N VAL A 393 21.71 25.00 10.23
CA VAL A 393 20.99 23.76 9.92
C VAL A 393 21.98 22.66 9.52
N LYS A 394 21.90 21.52 10.18
CA LYS A 394 22.60 20.29 9.81
C LYS A 394 21.61 19.32 9.16
N THR A 395 21.85 19.01 7.91
CA THR A 395 21.01 18.09 7.13
C THR A 395 21.30 16.64 7.51
N PHE A 396 20.24 15.85 7.67
CA PHE A 396 20.29 14.40 7.84
C PHE A 396 19.52 13.70 6.72
N THR A 397 19.91 12.48 6.37
CA THR A 397 19.22 11.66 5.36
C THR A 397 18.29 10.62 5.98
N ASP A 398 18.46 10.31 7.26
CA ASP A 398 17.66 9.34 8.01
C ASP A 398 17.37 9.84 9.42
N ALA A 399 16.23 9.42 9.98
CA ALA A 399 15.80 9.83 11.32
C ALA A 399 16.77 9.31 12.40
N THR A 400 17.24 8.06 12.26
CA THR A 400 18.06 7.38 13.26
C THR A 400 19.32 8.16 13.61
N THR A 401 20.06 8.61 12.59
CA THR A 401 21.28 9.40 12.77
C THR A 401 20.96 10.78 13.35
N MET A 402 19.87 11.42 12.93
CA MET A 402 19.42 12.71 13.47
C MET A 402 19.13 12.66 14.98
N TYR A 403 18.30 11.70 15.42
CA TYR A 403 17.95 11.52 16.83
C TYR A 403 19.17 11.08 17.67
N SER A 404 20.02 10.21 17.13
CA SER A 404 21.28 9.82 17.78
C SER A 404 22.24 11.01 17.90
N SER A 405 22.24 11.90 16.93
CA SER A 405 23.04 13.13 16.93
C SER A 405 22.59 14.11 18.02
N LEU A 406 21.30 14.19 18.32
CA LEU A 406 20.81 14.97 19.46
C LEU A 406 21.22 14.30 20.77
N ASN A 407 21.03 12.98 20.89
CA ASN A 407 21.40 12.22 22.09
C ASN A 407 22.88 12.32 22.46
N ASN A 408 23.77 12.34 21.48
CA ASN A 408 25.22 12.43 21.69
C ASN A 408 25.76 13.87 21.73
N GLY A 409 24.89 14.88 21.56
CA GLY A 409 25.26 16.29 21.60
C GLY A 409 25.97 16.82 20.35
N SER A 410 26.00 16.07 19.24
CA SER A 410 26.56 16.56 17.96
C SER A 410 25.67 17.57 17.24
N ILE A 411 24.42 17.73 17.68
CA ILE A 411 23.52 18.86 17.40
C ILE A 411 22.89 19.31 18.72
N ASN A 412 22.45 20.57 18.80
CA ASN A 412 21.84 21.12 20.01
C ASN A 412 20.33 20.85 20.09
N ALA A 413 19.69 20.83 18.94
CA ALA A 413 18.27 20.53 18.82
C ALA A 413 18.00 19.87 17.47
N LEU A 414 16.79 19.33 17.28
CA LEU A 414 16.28 18.93 15.97
C LEU A 414 14.86 19.44 15.79
N MET A 415 14.45 19.60 14.54
CA MET A 415 13.05 19.84 14.18
C MET A 415 12.52 18.59 13.47
N ASP A 416 11.41 18.09 13.96
CA ASP A 416 10.66 16.99 13.33
C ASP A 416 9.18 17.18 13.68
N ASP A 417 8.35 16.28 13.19
CA ASP A 417 6.93 16.29 13.47
C ASP A 417 6.62 15.99 14.95
N GLU A 418 5.75 16.79 15.55
CA GLU A 418 5.31 16.70 16.95
C GLU A 418 4.92 15.27 17.38
N PRO A 419 4.10 14.50 16.64
CA PRO A 419 3.76 13.13 17.02
C PRO A 419 4.99 12.22 17.10
N VAL A 420 6.01 12.43 16.25
CA VAL A 420 7.23 11.62 16.20
C VAL A 420 8.08 11.90 17.45
N ILE A 421 8.27 13.18 17.77
CA ILE A 421 9.03 13.59 18.96
C ILE A 421 8.32 13.13 20.23
N LYS A 422 7.00 13.29 20.34
CA LYS A 422 6.22 12.81 21.48
C LYS A 422 6.29 11.29 21.63
N TYR A 423 6.19 10.56 20.53
CA TYR A 423 6.35 9.11 20.53
C TYR A 423 7.75 8.70 21.01
N ALA A 424 8.80 9.35 20.52
CA ALA A 424 10.17 9.09 20.94
C ALA A 424 10.38 9.34 22.45
N ILE A 425 9.84 10.46 22.98
CA ILE A 425 9.86 10.77 24.41
C ILE A 425 9.13 9.67 25.21
N LYS A 426 7.94 9.24 24.74
CA LYS A 426 7.16 8.16 25.37
C LYS A 426 7.90 6.82 25.38
N GLN A 427 8.71 6.55 24.35
CA GLN A 427 9.60 5.38 24.29
C GLN A 427 10.89 5.52 25.12
N GLY A 428 11.03 6.60 25.89
CA GLY A 428 12.12 6.79 26.86
C GLY A 428 13.31 7.58 26.33
N GLN A 429 13.20 8.23 25.18
CA GLN A 429 14.21 9.21 24.76
C GLN A 429 14.24 10.40 25.71
N LYS A 430 15.45 10.85 26.04
CA LYS A 430 15.69 11.98 26.96
C LYS A 430 15.58 13.30 26.22
N PHE A 431 14.42 13.57 25.63
CA PHE A 431 14.13 14.82 24.93
C PHE A 431 13.05 15.62 25.64
N THR A 432 13.03 16.92 25.35
CA THR A 432 11.93 17.82 25.72
C THR A 432 11.61 18.71 24.52
N THR A 433 10.39 19.27 24.51
CA THR A 433 9.92 20.20 23.48
C THR A 433 9.68 21.57 24.10
N PRO A 434 10.72 22.40 24.29
CA PRO A 434 10.63 23.63 25.09
C PRO A 434 9.96 24.79 24.34
N ILE A 435 9.81 24.68 23.01
CA ILE A 435 9.27 25.72 22.13
C ILE A 435 7.90 25.27 21.61
N LYS A 436 6.94 26.21 21.57
CA LYS A 436 5.58 25.93 21.08
C LYS A 436 5.63 25.36 19.65
N PRO A 437 4.91 24.26 19.35
CA PRO A 437 4.83 23.72 18.00
C PRO A 437 4.27 24.74 17.01
N ILE A 438 4.69 24.60 15.76
CA ILE A 438 4.25 25.41 14.63
C ILE A 438 3.32 24.56 13.78
N PRO A 439 2.10 25.03 13.48
CA PRO A 439 1.25 24.38 12.49
C PRO A 439 1.94 24.51 11.13
N ASP A 440 2.58 23.43 10.67
CA ASP A 440 3.20 23.41 9.36
C ASP A 440 3.27 21.98 8.85
N GLY A 441 2.84 21.80 7.61
CA GLY A 441 2.82 20.51 6.93
C GLY A 441 1.49 19.76 7.04
N GLN A 442 0.94 19.46 5.87
CA GLN A 442 -0.05 18.41 5.69
C GLN A 442 0.64 17.20 5.07
N TYR A 443 0.39 16.02 5.59
CA TYR A 443 0.86 14.79 4.97
C TYR A 443 -0.09 14.33 3.87
N GLY A 444 0.49 13.85 2.78
CA GLY A 444 -0.24 13.35 1.63
C GLY A 444 0.30 12.02 1.14
N PHE A 445 -0.62 11.17 0.70
CA PHE A 445 -0.28 10.03 -0.15
C PHE A 445 0.14 10.55 -1.53
N ALA A 446 1.25 10.06 -2.08
CA ALA A 446 1.83 10.58 -3.32
C ALA A 446 1.96 9.50 -4.39
N VAL A 447 1.72 9.88 -5.65
CA VAL A 447 2.07 9.08 -6.84
C VAL A 447 2.93 9.93 -7.78
N LYS A 448 3.68 9.29 -8.68
CA LYS A 448 4.42 10.03 -9.71
C LYS A 448 3.44 10.86 -10.54
N LYS A 449 3.77 12.12 -10.80
CA LYS A 449 2.90 13.05 -11.53
C LYS A 449 2.43 12.48 -12.87
N GLY A 450 1.12 12.55 -13.11
CA GLY A 450 0.46 12.00 -14.30
C GLY A 450 0.34 10.47 -14.33
N SER A 451 0.77 9.77 -13.28
CA SER A 451 0.72 8.29 -13.19
C SER A 451 -0.30 7.84 -12.15
N ASN A 452 -0.89 6.65 -12.34
CA ASN A 452 -1.84 6.01 -11.41
C ASN A 452 -2.95 6.93 -10.86
N PRO A 453 -3.68 7.71 -11.70
CA PRO A 453 -4.72 8.62 -11.22
C PRO A 453 -5.85 7.90 -10.47
N GLU A 454 -6.13 6.64 -10.80
CA GLU A 454 -7.10 5.82 -10.08
C GLU A 454 -6.68 5.53 -8.64
N LEU A 455 -5.38 5.49 -8.34
CA LEU A 455 -4.87 5.23 -7.00
C LEU A 455 -5.09 6.45 -6.09
N ILE A 456 -4.96 7.66 -6.64
CA ILE A 456 -5.33 8.92 -5.97
C ILE A 456 -6.84 8.98 -5.73
N GLU A 457 -7.65 8.57 -6.71
CA GLU A 457 -9.10 8.53 -6.57
C GLU A 457 -9.54 7.55 -5.47
N MET A 458 -8.99 6.32 -5.49
CA MET A 458 -9.22 5.32 -4.43
C MET A 458 -8.77 5.86 -3.07
N PHE A 459 -7.59 6.49 -2.98
CA PHE A 459 -7.13 7.09 -1.73
C PHE A 459 -8.12 8.13 -1.19
N ASN A 460 -8.54 9.08 -2.02
CA ASN A 460 -9.44 10.17 -1.63
C ASN A 460 -10.81 9.66 -1.21
N ASN A 461 -11.40 8.74 -1.98
CA ASN A 461 -12.70 8.14 -1.68
C ASN A 461 -12.64 7.31 -0.38
N GLY A 462 -11.60 6.49 -0.22
CA GLY A 462 -11.41 5.69 0.98
C GLY A 462 -11.19 6.56 2.22
N LEU A 463 -10.34 7.58 2.13
CA LEU A 463 -10.10 8.51 3.24
C LEU A 463 -11.38 9.23 3.67
N ALA A 464 -12.19 9.71 2.71
CA ALA A 464 -13.46 10.35 3.01
C ALA A 464 -14.42 9.39 3.73
N ASN A 465 -14.50 8.13 3.28
CA ASN A 465 -15.31 7.09 3.91
C ASN A 465 -14.85 6.76 5.34
N LEU A 466 -13.54 6.63 5.56
CA LEU A 466 -12.99 6.34 6.89
C LEU A 466 -13.15 7.50 7.87
N ARG A 467 -13.13 8.75 7.39
CA ARG A 467 -13.50 9.92 8.20
C ARG A 467 -14.98 9.90 8.56
N ALA A 468 -15.85 9.59 7.60
CA ALA A 468 -17.30 9.59 7.82
C ALA A 468 -17.78 8.51 8.81
N ASN A 469 -17.10 7.36 8.87
CA ASN A 469 -17.46 6.25 9.75
C ASN A 469 -16.65 6.19 11.07
N GLY A 470 -15.76 7.15 11.31
CA GLY A 470 -14.95 7.24 12.53
C GLY A 470 -13.75 6.29 12.60
N GLU A 471 -13.52 5.42 11.60
CA GLU A 471 -12.37 4.51 11.58
C GLU A 471 -11.05 5.29 11.45
N TYR A 472 -11.05 6.44 10.76
CA TYR A 472 -9.89 7.33 10.71
C TYR A 472 -9.46 7.78 12.11
N ASP A 473 -10.38 8.32 12.91
CA ASP A 473 -10.06 8.83 14.25
C ASP A 473 -9.59 7.70 15.17
N LYS A 474 -10.22 6.51 15.07
CA LYS A 474 -9.79 5.31 15.78
C LYS A 474 -8.34 4.90 15.44
N ILE A 475 -7.93 4.99 14.18
CA ILE A 475 -6.56 4.69 13.76
C ILE A 475 -5.60 5.74 14.34
N ILE A 476 -5.93 7.03 14.28
CA ILE A 476 -5.09 8.08 14.84
C ILE A 476 -4.94 7.93 16.37
N ASP A 477 -6.05 7.74 17.07
CA ASP A 477 -6.10 7.63 18.53
C ASP A 477 -5.35 6.41 19.05
N LYS A 478 -5.34 5.30 18.29
CA LYS A 478 -4.54 4.10 18.59
C LYS A 478 -3.06 4.43 18.83
N TYR A 479 -2.52 5.41 18.13
CA TYR A 479 -1.09 5.77 18.20
C TYR A 479 -0.82 7.05 18.99
N LEU A 480 -1.74 8.02 18.97
CA LEU A 480 -1.50 9.36 19.50
C LEU A 480 -2.24 9.68 20.81
N ALA A 481 -3.22 8.88 21.24
CA ALA A 481 -3.96 9.18 22.47
C ALA A 481 -3.04 9.14 23.71
N SER A 482 -3.24 10.11 24.61
CA SER A 482 -2.48 10.26 25.86
C SER A 482 -2.43 8.98 26.70
N ASP A 483 -3.55 8.25 26.71
CA ASP A 483 -3.78 7.03 27.49
C ASP A 483 -3.53 5.74 26.70
N ALA A 484 -3.16 5.84 25.42
CA ALA A 484 -2.75 4.67 24.64
C ALA A 484 -1.61 4.00 25.40
N LYS A 485 -1.79 2.73 25.82
CA LYS A 485 -0.78 2.00 26.58
C LYS A 485 0.57 2.20 25.92
N THR A 486 1.57 2.63 26.69
CA THR A 486 2.96 2.63 26.27
C THR A 486 3.21 1.28 25.59
N ILE A 487 3.59 1.28 24.32
CA ILE A 487 4.15 0.09 23.67
C ILE A 487 5.57 -0.03 24.24
N GLN A 488 5.62 -0.25 25.56
CA GLN A 488 6.84 -0.54 26.29
C GLN A 488 7.24 -1.90 25.77
N SER A 489 8.34 -1.96 25.01
CA SER A 489 8.77 -3.22 24.44
C SER A 489 8.92 -4.23 25.57
N SER A 490 8.13 -5.30 25.55
CA SER A 490 8.28 -6.36 26.57
C SER A 490 9.65 -7.04 26.46
N ALA A 491 10.30 -6.86 25.31
CA ALA A 491 11.64 -7.30 25.01
C ALA A 491 12.69 -6.44 25.76
N LYS A 492 13.56 -7.08 26.56
CA LYS A 492 14.72 -6.44 27.22
C LYS A 492 15.81 -6.05 26.22
N GLU A 493 15.56 -5.09 25.34
CA GLU A 493 16.52 -4.65 24.31
C GLU A 493 17.50 -3.56 24.78
N ASN A 494 17.60 -3.32 26.09
CA ASN A 494 18.57 -2.41 26.69
C ASN A 494 19.97 -3.04 26.92
N THR A 495 20.18 -4.30 26.51
CA THR A 495 21.46 -5.03 26.62
C THR A 495 21.86 -5.64 25.28
N PHE A 496 23.17 -5.88 25.07
CA PHE A 496 23.67 -6.56 23.87
C PHE A 496 23.04 -7.95 23.69
N PHE A 497 22.98 -8.73 24.76
CA PHE A 497 22.39 -10.07 24.73
C PHE A 497 20.90 -10.03 24.42
N GLY A 498 20.15 -9.12 25.04
CA GLY A 498 18.73 -8.97 24.76
C GLY A 498 18.45 -8.53 23.32
N ILE A 499 19.23 -7.59 22.77
CA ILE A 499 19.11 -7.22 21.35
C ILE A 499 19.39 -8.42 20.45
N LEU A 500 20.47 -9.16 20.71
CA LEU A 500 20.81 -10.34 19.91
C LEU A 500 19.71 -11.39 19.98
N GLN A 501 19.26 -11.76 21.18
CA GLN A 501 18.23 -12.78 21.39
C GLN A 501 16.91 -12.42 20.69
N ASN A 502 16.47 -11.15 20.80
CA ASN A 502 15.20 -10.70 20.26
C ASN A 502 15.23 -10.40 18.76
N ASN A 503 16.41 -10.39 18.14
CA ASN A 503 16.58 -10.02 16.72
C ASN A 503 17.44 -11.02 15.93
N TRP A 504 17.77 -12.17 16.51
CA TRP A 504 18.72 -13.11 15.90
C TRP A 504 18.26 -13.58 14.51
N GLU A 505 16.95 -13.76 14.29
CA GLU A 505 16.41 -14.13 12.98
C GLU A 505 16.60 -13.03 11.95
N GLN A 506 16.31 -11.77 12.30
CA GLN A 506 16.50 -10.63 11.41
C GLN A 506 17.98 -10.45 11.08
N ILE A 507 18.85 -10.48 12.11
CA ILE A 507 20.31 -10.38 11.95
C ILE A 507 20.84 -11.54 11.08
N GLY A 508 20.36 -12.76 11.33
CA GLY A 508 20.74 -13.95 10.57
C GLY A 508 20.31 -13.87 9.10
N ARG A 509 19.09 -13.40 8.81
CA ARG A 509 18.62 -13.15 7.45
C ARG A 509 19.42 -12.04 6.76
N GLY A 510 19.65 -10.92 7.43
CA GLY A 510 20.48 -9.83 6.91
C GLY A 510 21.90 -10.30 6.57
N LEU A 511 22.51 -11.09 7.46
CA LEU A 511 23.82 -11.71 7.22
C LEU A 511 23.80 -12.68 6.04
N LEU A 512 22.76 -13.50 5.91
CA LEU A 512 22.61 -14.43 4.79
C LEU A 512 22.54 -13.68 3.46
N VAL A 513 21.73 -12.62 3.38
CA VAL A 513 21.66 -11.75 2.19
C VAL A 513 23.02 -11.10 1.90
N THR A 514 23.73 -10.61 2.92
CA THR A 514 25.11 -10.08 2.77
C THR A 514 26.05 -11.13 2.16
N LEU A 515 26.00 -12.37 2.64
CA LEU A 515 26.86 -13.46 2.16
C LEU A 515 26.49 -13.91 0.75
N GLU A 516 25.21 -14.06 0.44
CA GLU A 516 24.72 -14.41 -0.90
C GLU A 516 25.13 -13.35 -1.91
N LEU A 517 24.96 -12.07 -1.57
CA LEU A 517 25.34 -10.95 -2.41
C LEU A 517 26.85 -10.96 -2.67
N ALA A 518 27.67 -11.15 -1.63
CA ALA A 518 29.12 -11.20 -1.76
C ALA A 518 29.60 -12.40 -2.61
N VAL A 519 29.09 -13.60 -2.34
CA VAL A 519 29.51 -14.83 -3.03
C VAL A 519 29.11 -14.80 -4.50
N LEU A 520 27.85 -14.48 -4.80
CA LEU A 520 27.35 -14.46 -6.18
C LEU A 520 28.06 -13.40 -7.01
N SER A 521 28.17 -12.17 -6.48
CA SER A 521 28.88 -11.08 -7.16
C SER A 521 30.35 -11.42 -7.39
N PHE A 522 31.01 -12.05 -6.41
CA PHE A 522 32.42 -12.42 -6.55
C PHE A 522 32.65 -13.54 -7.56
N ILE A 523 31.76 -14.54 -7.65
CA ILE A 523 31.84 -15.60 -8.67
C ILE A 523 31.73 -14.99 -10.07
N LEU A 524 30.74 -14.11 -10.30
CA LEU A 524 30.58 -13.42 -11.58
C LEU A 524 31.77 -12.48 -11.85
N ALA A 525 32.24 -11.79 -10.82
CA ALA A 525 33.39 -10.90 -10.94
C ALA A 525 34.68 -11.65 -11.29
N MET A 526 34.85 -12.86 -10.77
CA MET A 526 35.97 -13.74 -11.11
C MET A 526 35.94 -14.12 -12.59
N ILE A 527 34.78 -14.49 -13.14
CA ILE A 527 34.63 -14.83 -14.56
C ILE A 527 35.01 -13.63 -15.43
N VAL A 528 34.40 -12.47 -15.19
CA VAL A 528 34.62 -11.25 -15.97
C VAL A 528 36.05 -10.74 -15.79
N GLY A 529 36.54 -10.71 -14.55
CA GLY A 529 37.87 -10.24 -14.20
C GLY A 529 38.98 -11.09 -14.79
N ILE A 530 38.85 -12.42 -14.81
CA ILE A 530 39.83 -13.30 -15.47
C ILE A 530 39.86 -13.03 -16.97
N ILE A 531 38.71 -12.86 -17.63
CA ILE A 531 38.65 -12.57 -19.07
C ILE A 531 39.39 -11.26 -19.39
N PHE A 532 39.05 -10.18 -18.70
CA PHE A 532 39.68 -8.88 -18.93
C PHE A 532 41.14 -8.82 -18.48
N GLY A 533 41.50 -9.55 -17.41
CA GLY A 533 42.88 -9.73 -16.98
C GLY A 533 43.73 -10.42 -18.05
N LEU A 534 43.20 -11.46 -18.72
CA LEU A 534 43.90 -12.12 -19.82
C LEU A 534 43.98 -11.24 -21.08
N PHE A 535 42.94 -10.47 -21.38
CA PHE A 535 42.98 -9.49 -22.48
C PHE A 535 44.07 -8.43 -22.26
N SER A 536 44.30 -8.01 -21.01
CA SER A 536 45.31 -7.01 -20.68
C SER A 536 46.76 -7.45 -20.92
N VAL A 537 47.03 -8.77 -20.92
CA VAL A 537 48.36 -9.36 -21.19
C VAL A 537 48.46 -10.00 -22.58
N ALA A 538 47.39 -9.93 -23.38
CA ALA A 538 47.36 -10.51 -24.71
C ALA A 538 48.33 -9.78 -25.66
N PRO A 539 48.86 -10.47 -26.69
CA PRO A 539 49.69 -9.83 -27.71
C PRO A 539 48.93 -8.78 -28.54
N SER A 540 47.61 -8.92 -28.66
CA SER A 540 46.75 -8.02 -29.43
C SER A 540 46.61 -6.65 -28.76
N LYS A 541 46.95 -5.59 -29.49
CA LYS A 541 46.73 -4.20 -29.05
C LYS A 541 45.24 -3.92 -28.78
N ILE A 542 44.34 -4.47 -29.58
CA ILE A 542 42.89 -4.24 -29.46
C ILE A 542 42.37 -4.79 -28.13
N LEU A 543 42.70 -6.04 -27.81
CA LEU A 543 42.26 -6.67 -26.56
C LEU A 543 42.78 -5.92 -25.33
N ARG A 544 44.05 -5.49 -25.37
CA ARG A 544 44.63 -4.68 -24.29
C ARG A 544 43.93 -3.34 -24.11
N THR A 545 43.59 -2.67 -25.21
CA THR A 545 42.85 -1.40 -25.16
C THR A 545 41.45 -1.59 -24.60
N ILE A 546 40.71 -2.61 -25.05
CA ILE A 546 39.37 -2.92 -24.52
C ILE A 546 39.43 -3.19 -23.02
N ALA A 547 40.39 -4.01 -22.57
CA ALA A 547 40.57 -4.28 -21.15
C ALA A 547 40.94 -3.04 -20.34
N ARG A 548 41.82 -2.18 -20.86
CA ARG A 548 42.18 -0.92 -20.22
C ARG A 548 40.96 -0.02 -20.04
N ILE A 549 40.19 0.21 -21.10
CA ILE A 549 38.97 1.03 -21.03
C ILE A 549 37.99 0.48 -19.99
N TYR A 550 37.75 -0.83 -20.01
CA TYR A 550 36.86 -1.47 -19.05
C TYR A 550 37.33 -1.28 -17.60
N VAL A 551 38.61 -1.57 -17.33
CA VAL A 551 39.20 -1.49 -15.98
C VAL A 551 39.22 -0.04 -15.50
N ASP A 552 39.69 0.89 -16.34
CA ASP A 552 39.79 2.30 -16.00
C ASP A 552 38.42 2.90 -15.68
N LEU A 553 37.39 2.55 -16.47
CA LEU A 553 36.03 3.03 -16.26
C LEU A 553 35.45 2.52 -14.93
N ASN A 554 35.47 1.21 -14.70
CA ASN A 554 34.82 0.61 -13.52
C ASN A 554 35.55 0.89 -12.21
N ARG A 555 36.87 1.13 -12.23
CA ARG A 555 37.63 1.56 -11.05
C ARG A 555 37.50 3.05 -10.74
N SER A 556 37.18 3.86 -11.74
CA SER A 556 37.06 5.32 -11.58
C SER A 556 35.70 5.75 -11.02
N ILE A 557 34.67 4.92 -11.13
CA ILE A 557 33.33 5.21 -10.60
C ILE A 557 33.23 4.68 -9.17
N PRO A 558 32.92 5.52 -8.16
CA PRO A 558 32.64 5.05 -6.81
C PRO A 558 31.50 4.02 -6.81
N LEU A 559 31.67 2.91 -6.10
CA LEU A 559 30.69 1.81 -6.12
C LEU A 559 29.29 2.27 -5.73
N LEU A 560 29.15 3.15 -4.74
CA LEU A 560 27.86 3.70 -4.33
C LEU A 560 27.14 4.41 -5.50
N VAL A 561 27.87 5.23 -6.27
CA VAL A 561 27.35 5.94 -7.44
C VAL A 561 26.97 4.95 -8.54
N LEU A 562 27.81 3.93 -8.76
CA LEU A 562 27.54 2.87 -9.72
C LEU A 562 26.25 2.09 -9.38
N THR A 563 26.06 1.74 -8.10
CA THR A 563 24.86 1.04 -7.62
C THR A 563 23.60 1.87 -7.85
N ILE A 564 23.62 3.15 -7.46
CA ILE A 564 22.49 4.09 -7.68
C ILE A 564 22.21 4.23 -9.18
N PHE A 565 23.24 4.36 -10.02
CA PHE A 565 23.08 4.51 -11.46
C PHE A 565 22.52 3.24 -12.13
N ILE A 566 22.96 2.05 -11.72
CA ILE A 566 22.42 0.79 -12.24
C ILE A 566 20.96 0.63 -11.84
N PHE A 567 20.62 0.92 -10.59
CA PHE A 567 19.27 0.70 -10.06
C PHE A 567 18.26 1.73 -10.56
N TYR A 568 18.58 3.03 -10.53
CA TYR A 568 17.66 4.09 -10.96
C TYR A 568 17.94 4.62 -12.36
N GLY A 569 19.23 4.81 -12.69
CA GLY A 569 19.65 5.46 -13.93
C GLY A 569 19.34 4.63 -15.19
N ILE A 570 19.72 3.34 -15.20
CA ILE A 570 19.51 2.47 -16.36
C ILE A 570 18.01 2.26 -16.65
N PRO A 571 17.14 1.90 -15.69
CA PRO A 571 15.70 1.80 -15.96
C PRO A 571 15.08 3.08 -16.50
N ASN A 572 15.47 4.24 -15.97
CA ASN A 572 14.99 5.54 -16.47
C ASN A 572 15.46 5.80 -17.91
N LEU A 573 16.71 5.50 -18.24
CA LEU A 573 17.22 5.64 -19.60
C LEU A 573 16.49 4.71 -20.57
N LEU A 574 16.26 3.46 -20.18
CA LEU A 574 15.48 2.50 -20.97
C LEU A 574 14.04 2.98 -21.16
N GLN A 575 13.41 3.57 -20.14
CA GLN A 575 12.09 4.17 -20.27
C GLN A 575 12.09 5.30 -21.28
N ILE A 576 13.08 6.20 -21.25
CA ILE A 576 13.20 7.31 -22.21
C ILE A 576 13.33 6.79 -23.65
N ILE A 577 14.12 5.74 -23.87
CA ILE A 577 14.39 5.20 -25.21
C ILE A 577 13.23 4.34 -25.73
N THR A 578 12.64 3.51 -24.86
CA THR A 578 11.68 2.47 -25.27
C THR A 578 10.22 2.84 -25.00
N GLY A 579 9.97 3.88 -24.21
CA GLY A 579 8.64 4.22 -23.69
C GLY A 579 8.13 3.28 -22.58
N HIS A 580 8.85 2.21 -22.24
CA HIS A 580 8.41 1.18 -21.30
C HIS A 580 9.25 1.19 -20.02
N GLN A 581 8.59 1.11 -18.87
CA GLN A 581 9.29 0.96 -17.59
C GLN A 581 9.83 -0.45 -17.43
N SER A 582 11.13 -0.54 -17.12
CA SER A 582 11.85 -1.80 -16.92
C SER A 582 12.55 -1.78 -15.55
N PRO A 583 11.79 -1.84 -14.45
CA PRO A 583 12.36 -1.79 -13.11
C PRO A 583 13.28 -3.00 -12.85
N LEU A 584 14.41 -2.75 -12.19
CA LEU A 584 15.36 -3.78 -11.77
C LEU A 584 15.12 -4.12 -10.30
N ASN A 585 15.32 -5.38 -9.92
CA ASN A 585 15.30 -5.77 -8.51
C ASN A 585 16.58 -5.32 -7.79
N GLU A 586 16.46 -4.94 -6.52
CA GLU A 586 17.53 -4.40 -5.68
C GLU A 586 18.71 -5.36 -5.55
N PHE A 587 18.43 -6.65 -5.33
CA PHE A 587 19.47 -7.68 -5.22
C PHE A 587 20.23 -7.83 -6.54
N THR A 588 19.51 -7.90 -7.67
CA THR A 588 20.11 -7.99 -9.00
C THR A 588 20.98 -6.77 -9.32
N ALA A 589 20.49 -5.55 -9.03
CA ALA A 589 21.26 -4.32 -9.23
C ALA A 589 22.53 -4.31 -8.38
N GLY A 590 22.43 -4.73 -7.11
CA GLY A 590 23.57 -4.92 -6.22
C GLY A 590 24.59 -5.91 -6.77
N VAL A 591 24.13 -7.07 -7.28
CA VAL A 591 25.01 -8.08 -7.90
C VAL A 591 25.74 -7.51 -9.11
N ILE A 592 25.03 -6.80 -10.00
CA ILE A 592 25.64 -6.20 -11.19
C ILE A 592 26.68 -5.15 -10.79
N ALA A 593 26.35 -4.26 -9.86
CA ALA A 593 27.25 -3.19 -9.40
C ALA A 593 28.53 -3.76 -8.77
N LEU A 594 28.38 -4.71 -7.83
CA LEU A 594 29.50 -5.37 -7.17
C LEU A 594 30.33 -6.21 -8.15
N THR A 595 29.69 -6.86 -9.12
CA THR A 595 30.37 -7.65 -10.17
C THR A 595 31.24 -6.76 -11.03
N LEU A 596 30.68 -5.65 -11.55
CA LEU A 596 31.39 -4.71 -12.42
C LEU A 596 32.58 -4.05 -11.70
N ASN A 597 32.36 -3.61 -10.46
CA ASN A 597 33.42 -3.00 -9.68
C ASN A 597 34.52 -4.02 -9.32
N SER A 598 34.15 -5.16 -8.73
CA SER A 598 35.11 -6.17 -8.25
C SER A 598 35.90 -6.82 -9.39
N SER A 599 35.27 -7.06 -10.55
CA SER A 599 35.95 -7.68 -11.70
C SER A 599 37.06 -6.82 -12.29
N ALA A 600 36.95 -5.49 -12.22
CA ALA A 600 38.01 -4.60 -12.66
C ALA A 600 39.27 -4.70 -11.77
N TYR A 601 39.10 -4.85 -10.45
CA TYR A 601 40.21 -5.13 -9.53
C TYR A 601 40.77 -6.54 -9.76
N ILE A 602 39.91 -7.55 -9.97
CA ILE A 602 40.33 -8.91 -10.28
C ILE A 602 41.13 -8.96 -11.60
N ALA A 603 40.73 -8.20 -12.63
CA ALA A 603 41.47 -8.11 -13.88
C ALA A 603 42.90 -7.62 -13.67
N GLU A 604 43.09 -6.61 -12.82
CA GLU A 604 44.41 -6.10 -12.46
C GLU A 604 45.23 -7.08 -11.60
N ILE A 605 44.58 -7.81 -10.70
CA ILE A 605 45.20 -8.90 -9.94
C ILE A 605 45.71 -9.98 -10.90
N VAL A 606 44.87 -10.43 -11.85
CA VAL A 606 45.23 -11.44 -12.85
C VAL A 606 46.36 -10.95 -13.75
N ARG A 607 46.29 -9.70 -14.24
CA ARG A 607 47.36 -9.07 -15.03
C ARG A 607 48.68 -9.08 -14.27
N SER A 608 48.65 -8.64 -13.01
CA SER A 608 49.84 -8.55 -12.16
C SER A 608 50.40 -9.94 -11.84
N GLY A 609 49.54 -10.93 -11.61
CA GLY A 609 49.95 -12.31 -11.38
C GLY A 609 50.62 -12.95 -12.59
N VAL A 610 50.12 -12.68 -13.80
CA VAL A 610 50.77 -13.14 -15.05
C VAL A 610 52.12 -12.46 -15.24
N GLN A 611 52.22 -11.16 -14.99
CA GLN A 611 53.47 -10.40 -15.12
C GLN A 611 54.51 -10.73 -14.05
N ALA A 612 54.09 -11.26 -12.90
CA ALA A 612 54.98 -11.72 -11.85
C ALA A 612 55.71 -13.03 -12.20
N VAL A 613 55.22 -13.79 -13.20
CA VAL A 613 55.93 -14.97 -13.71
C VAL A 613 57.14 -14.50 -14.54
N PRO A 614 58.37 -15.00 -14.29
CA PRO A 614 59.55 -14.58 -15.03
C PRO A 614 59.38 -14.71 -16.55
N SER A 615 59.69 -13.65 -17.31
CA SER A 615 59.48 -13.62 -18.77
C SER A 615 60.22 -14.74 -19.51
N GLY A 616 61.39 -15.17 -18.98
CA GLY A 616 62.17 -16.28 -19.49
C GLY A 616 61.39 -17.60 -19.62
N GLN A 617 60.35 -17.83 -18.81
CA GLN A 617 59.47 -19.01 -18.94
C GLN A 617 58.67 -18.98 -20.25
N MET A 618 58.17 -17.79 -20.63
CA MET A 618 57.48 -17.60 -21.89
C MET A 618 58.45 -17.69 -23.06
N GLU A 619 59.61 -17.05 -22.95
CA GLU A 619 60.66 -17.08 -23.98
C GLU A 619 61.16 -18.50 -24.24
N ALA A 620 61.46 -19.28 -23.19
CA ALA A 620 61.90 -20.68 -23.32
C ALA A 620 60.83 -21.56 -23.98
N SER A 621 59.55 -21.40 -23.60
CA SER A 621 58.46 -22.15 -24.22
C SER A 621 58.29 -21.81 -25.71
N ARG A 622 58.44 -20.52 -26.07
CA ARG A 622 58.39 -20.05 -27.46
C ARG A 622 59.59 -20.56 -28.28
N SER A 623 60.78 -20.62 -27.69
CA SER A 623 61.99 -21.19 -28.31
C SER A 623 61.85 -22.70 -28.60
N LEU A 624 61.03 -23.42 -27.84
CA LEU A 624 60.66 -24.82 -28.11
C LEU A 624 59.54 -24.97 -29.14
N GLY A 625 59.17 -23.91 -29.87
CA GLY A 625 58.14 -23.94 -30.91
C GLY A 625 56.70 -23.95 -30.38
N VAL A 626 56.50 -23.81 -29.06
CA VAL A 626 55.16 -23.82 -28.46
C VAL A 626 54.44 -22.49 -28.75
N THR A 627 53.16 -22.56 -29.11
CA THR A 627 52.32 -21.36 -29.37
C THR A 627 52.06 -20.58 -28.07
N TYR A 628 51.88 -19.26 -28.17
CA TYR A 628 51.56 -18.40 -27.02
C TYR A 628 50.39 -18.92 -26.16
N LEU A 629 49.30 -19.38 -26.78
CA LEU A 629 48.14 -19.91 -26.05
C LEU A 629 48.48 -21.17 -25.26
N THR A 630 49.27 -22.08 -25.86
CA THR A 630 49.72 -23.31 -25.18
C THR A 630 50.70 -23.00 -24.06
N SER A 631 51.66 -22.09 -24.28
CA SER A 631 52.59 -21.60 -23.25
C SER A 631 51.84 -20.92 -22.10
N MET A 632 50.85 -20.07 -22.42
CA MET A 632 50.02 -19.39 -21.44
C MET A 632 49.22 -20.38 -20.59
N ARG A 633 48.53 -21.34 -21.21
CA ARG A 633 47.68 -22.31 -20.51
C ARG A 633 48.47 -23.31 -19.66
N LYS A 634 49.60 -23.83 -20.17
CA LYS A 634 50.33 -24.94 -19.54
C LYS A 634 51.51 -24.50 -18.67
N VAL A 635 52.09 -23.33 -18.91
CA VAL A 635 53.29 -22.87 -18.20
C VAL A 635 52.98 -21.66 -17.31
N ILE A 636 52.43 -20.59 -17.88
CA ILE A 636 52.30 -19.30 -17.18
C ILE A 636 51.10 -19.27 -16.24
N LEU A 637 49.89 -19.57 -16.72
CA LEU A 637 48.65 -19.50 -15.93
C LEU A 637 48.68 -20.33 -14.64
N PRO A 638 49.18 -21.59 -14.62
CA PRO A 638 49.24 -22.37 -13.39
C PRO A 638 50.10 -21.70 -12.31
N GLN A 639 51.17 -20.99 -12.69
CA GLN A 639 52.03 -20.25 -11.77
C GLN A 639 51.36 -18.92 -11.36
N ALA A 640 50.82 -18.18 -12.34
CA ALA A 640 50.12 -16.93 -12.10
C ALA A 640 48.93 -17.10 -11.14
N ILE A 641 48.12 -18.15 -11.30
CA ILE A 641 47.00 -18.46 -10.40
C ILE A 641 47.50 -18.58 -8.95
N LYS A 642 48.63 -19.28 -8.73
CA LYS A 642 49.20 -19.41 -7.39
C LYS A 642 49.59 -18.07 -6.78
N ILE A 643 50.17 -17.18 -7.60
CA ILE A 643 50.56 -15.83 -7.20
C ILE A 643 49.33 -14.97 -6.86
N THR A 644 48.22 -15.13 -7.59
CA THR A 644 47.03 -14.27 -7.43
C THR A 644 46.11 -14.63 -6.27
N ILE A 645 46.07 -15.90 -5.82
CA ILE A 645 45.08 -16.35 -4.82
C ILE A 645 45.06 -15.50 -3.53
N PRO A 646 46.21 -15.11 -2.93
CA PRO A 646 46.19 -14.24 -1.75
C PRO A 646 45.47 -12.91 -2.00
N SER A 647 45.70 -12.29 -3.15
CA SER A 647 45.04 -11.04 -3.55
C SER A 647 43.55 -11.25 -3.85
N LEU A 648 43.16 -12.39 -4.42
CA LEU A 648 41.75 -12.72 -4.68
C LEU A 648 40.97 -12.91 -3.38
N ILE A 649 41.56 -13.55 -2.37
CA ILE A 649 40.95 -13.68 -1.04
C ILE A 649 40.75 -12.30 -0.41
N ASN A 650 41.76 -11.42 -0.50
CA ASN A 650 41.63 -10.06 0.00
C ASN A 650 40.54 -9.28 -0.76
N GLN A 651 40.44 -9.46 -2.07
CA GLN A 651 39.39 -8.84 -2.87
C GLN A 651 38.00 -9.34 -2.46
N PHE A 652 37.83 -10.63 -2.17
CA PHE A 652 36.55 -11.16 -1.68
C PHE A 652 36.14 -10.51 -0.34
N ILE A 653 37.10 -10.33 0.57
CA ILE A 653 36.87 -9.63 1.85
C ILE A 653 36.41 -8.18 1.61
N ILE A 654 37.00 -7.49 0.62
CA ILE A 654 36.61 -6.14 0.24
C ILE A 654 35.18 -6.15 -0.33
N THR A 655 34.88 -7.04 -1.29
CA THR A 655 33.54 -7.19 -1.86
C THR A 655 32.47 -7.46 -0.81
N LEU A 656 32.78 -8.26 0.23
CA LEU A 656 31.87 -8.50 1.35
C LEU A 656 31.61 -7.24 2.19
N LYS A 657 32.61 -6.38 2.40
CA LYS A 657 32.39 -5.10 3.10
C LYS A 657 31.57 -4.14 2.24
N ASP A 658 31.83 -4.15 0.94
CA ASP A 658 31.20 -3.28 -0.05
C ASP A 658 29.70 -3.59 -0.25
N THR A 659 29.20 -4.76 0.17
CA THR A 659 27.76 -5.05 0.19
C THR A 659 26.97 -4.04 1.02
N THR A 660 27.59 -3.44 2.04
CA THR A 660 26.97 -2.41 2.88
C THR A 660 26.52 -1.20 2.07
N LEU A 661 27.18 -0.90 0.95
CA LEU A 661 26.82 0.23 0.08
C LEU A 661 25.54 -0.03 -0.71
N VAL A 662 25.11 -1.29 -0.84
CA VAL A 662 23.87 -1.66 -1.54
C VAL A 662 22.63 -1.36 -0.69
N SER A 663 22.78 -1.14 0.61
CA SER A 663 21.68 -0.69 1.49
C SER A 663 21.05 0.64 1.04
N VAL A 664 21.80 1.49 0.32
CA VAL A 664 21.32 2.80 -0.18
C VAL A 664 20.13 2.69 -1.13
N ILE A 665 20.01 1.57 -1.85
CA ILE A 665 18.89 1.29 -2.76
C ILE A 665 17.78 0.49 -2.07
N GLY A 666 17.80 0.39 -0.74
CA GLY A 666 16.77 -0.26 0.05
C GLY A 666 16.95 -1.77 0.26
N LEU A 667 18.05 -2.37 -0.20
CA LEU A 667 18.32 -3.80 0.03
C LEU A 667 18.57 -4.07 1.52
N VAL A 668 17.74 -4.94 2.12
CA VAL A 668 17.82 -5.29 3.54
C VAL A 668 18.92 -6.33 3.81
N GLU A 669 20.17 -5.89 3.73
CA GLU A 669 21.33 -6.65 4.20
C GLU A 669 21.63 -6.38 5.68
N LEU A 670 22.77 -6.86 6.19
CA LEU A 670 23.10 -6.80 7.62
C LEU A 670 23.16 -5.36 8.21
N LEU A 671 23.73 -4.37 7.51
CA LEU A 671 23.74 -2.97 7.98
C LEU A 671 22.32 -2.38 7.99
N GLN A 672 21.55 -2.55 6.93
CA GLN A 672 20.15 -2.11 6.84
C GLN A 672 19.28 -2.75 7.93
N THR A 673 19.52 -4.03 8.24
CA THR A 673 18.88 -4.74 9.36
C THR A 673 19.17 -4.04 10.68
N GLY A 674 20.43 -3.62 10.89
CA GLY A 674 20.82 -2.84 12.07
C GLY A 674 20.05 -1.53 12.17
N GLN A 675 19.94 -0.78 11.08
CA GLN A 675 19.19 0.49 11.05
C GLN A 675 17.73 0.31 11.45
N ILE A 676 17.06 -0.73 10.91
CA ILE A 676 15.66 -1.07 11.25
C ILE A 676 15.52 -1.38 12.75
N ILE A 677 16.46 -2.13 13.34
CA ILE A 677 16.42 -2.46 14.78
C ILE A 677 16.64 -1.20 15.63
N VAL A 678 17.61 -0.35 15.26
CA VAL A 678 17.87 0.90 15.99
C VAL A 678 16.66 1.79 15.98
N ALA A 679 15.98 1.90 14.84
CA ALA A 679 14.88 2.81 14.72
C ALA A 679 13.64 2.36 15.52
N ARG A 680 13.52 1.05 15.81
CA ARG A 680 12.52 0.50 16.74
C ARG A 680 12.85 0.77 18.22
N ASN A 681 14.08 0.51 18.66
CA ASN A 681 14.44 0.49 20.08
C ASN A 681 15.30 1.68 20.54
N PHE A 682 15.70 2.52 19.60
CA PHE A 682 16.58 3.67 19.76
C PHE A 682 17.94 3.37 20.41
N GLN A 683 18.44 2.13 20.31
CA GLN A 683 19.70 1.68 20.91
C GLN A 683 20.87 1.67 19.92
N ALA A 684 21.13 2.81 19.26
CA ALA A 684 22.13 2.94 18.19
C ALA A 684 23.50 2.33 18.53
N PHE A 685 24.08 2.73 19.67
CA PHE A 685 25.40 2.24 20.10
C PHE A 685 25.46 0.71 20.21
N ARG A 686 24.45 0.09 20.84
CA ARG A 686 24.45 -1.36 21.09
C ARG A 686 24.20 -2.16 19.81
N VAL A 687 23.26 -1.70 18.98
CA VAL A 687 22.92 -2.39 17.73
C VAL A 687 24.07 -2.27 16.73
N TYR A 688 24.60 -1.08 16.47
CA TYR A 688 25.74 -0.94 15.55
C TYR A 688 27.00 -1.61 16.08
N GLY A 689 27.22 -1.60 17.40
CA GLY A 689 28.27 -2.41 18.03
C GLY A 689 28.10 -3.90 17.76
N LEU A 690 26.87 -4.42 17.89
CA LEU A 690 26.55 -5.82 17.59
C LEU A 690 26.76 -6.16 16.10
N ILE A 691 26.25 -5.33 15.19
CA ILE A 691 26.44 -5.48 13.75
C ILE A 691 27.94 -5.47 13.39
N GLY A 692 28.70 -4.54 13.97
CA GLY A 692 30.15 -4.49 13.81
C GLY A 692 30.85 -5.75 14.30
N LEU A 693 30.43 -6.32 15.44
CA LEU A 693 30.95 -7.60 15.95
C LEU A 693 30.61 -8.77 15.01
N VAL A 694 29.40 -8.82 14.46
CA VAL A 694 29.01 -9.86 13.49
C VAL A 694 29.89 -9.77 12.24
N TYR A 695 30.04 -8.58 11.65
CA TYR A 695 30.96 -8.35 10.53
C TYR A 695 32.39 -8.78 10.89
N MET A 696 32.88 -8.38 12.06
CA MET A 696 34.23 -8.72 12.52
C MET A 696 34.42 -10.24 12.63
N ILE A 697 33.47 -10.98 13.18
CA ILE A 697 33.55 -12.45 13.31
C ILE A 697 33.64 -13.11 11.94
N VAL A 698 32.77 -12.71 11.00
CA VAL A 698 32.74 -13.24 9.63
C VAL A 698 34.06 -12.92 8.90
N LEU A 699 34.53 -11.69 9.01
CA LEU A 699 35.78 -11.25 8.38
C LEU A 699 37.01 -11.94 8.98
N LEU A 700 37.08 -12.10 10.31
CA LEU A 700 38.16 -12.85 10.98
C LEU A 700 38.16 -14.31 10.55
N PHE A 701 36.99 -14.93 10.42
CA PHE A 701 36.85 -16.28 9.91
C PHE A 701 37.37 -16.39 8.47
N LEU A 702 36.95 -15.49 7.57
CA LEU A 702 37.42 -15.48 6.17
C LEU A 702 38.92 -15.23 6.07
N MET A 703 39.48 -14.32 6.87
CA MET A 703 40.93 -14.10 6.94
C MET A 703 41.69 -15.31 7.48
N TRP A 704 41.11 -16.05 8.43
CA TRP A 704 41.69 -17.29 8.92
C TRP A 704 41.68 -18.38 7.83
N VAL A 705 40.56 -18.58 7.13
CA VAL A 705 40.47 -19.48 5.98
C VAL A 705 41.49 -19.09 4.92
N GLY A 706 41.58 -17.79 4.61
CA GLY A 706 42.52 -17.24 3.64
C GLY A 706 43.98 -17.58 3.95
N ARG A 707 44.41 -17.37 5.20
CA ARG A 707 45.76 -17.72 5.66
C ARG A 707 46.04 -19.23 5.59
N ARG A 708 45.02 -20.08 5.80
CA ARG A 708 45.17 -21.54 5.65
C ARG A 708 45.35 -21.95 4.20
N VAL A 709 44.63 -21.32 3.27
CA VAL A 709 44.79 -21.53 1.83
C VAL A 709 46.17 -21.07 1.37
N GLU A 710 46.59 -19.86 1.77
CA GLU A 710 47.91 -19.32 1.41
C GLU A 710 49.06 -20.23 1.86
N LYS A 711 49.00 -20.77 3.09
CA LYS A 711 50.02 -21.70 3.62
C LYS A 711 50.14 -23.02 2.85
N ARG A 712 49.09 -23.47 2.16
CA ARG A 712 49.12 -24.70 1.35
C ARG A 712 49.62 -24.46 -0.07
N MET A 713 49.83 -23.19 -0.45
CA MET A 713 50.19 -22.79 -1.79
C MET A 713 51.62 -22.28 -1.94
N LYS A 714 52.25 -21.89 -0.82
CA LYS A 714 53.71 -21.89 -0.68
C LYS A 714 54.19 -23.33 -0.67
#